data_AF-A0A922DMC6-F1
#
_entry.id   AF-A0A922DMC6-F1
#
_cell.length_a   1.000
_cell.length_b   1.000
_cell.length_c   1.000
_cell.angle_alpha   90.00
_cell.angle_beta   90.00
_cell.angle_gamma   90.00
#
_symmetry.space_group_name_H-M   'P 1'
#
loop_
_entity.id
_entity.type
_entity.pdbx_description
1 polymer ?
#
loop_
_entity_poly.entity_id
_entity_poly.type
_entity_poly.pdbx_seq_one_letter_code
_entity_poly.pdbx_strand_id
1 'polypeptide(L)'
;MAWFFLELIVKSMALEKSRLFYHSLSTDEDIPPMQLKEGVFRCIMQLYDCLLTEVHERCKKGLSLAKRLNSSLAFFCYDLLSIIEPRQVFELVSLYLDKFSGVCQSVLHDCKLTFLQIICDHDLFVEMPGRDPSDRNYLSSVLIQELFLTWDHEDLSLRAKAARIIVVLLCKHEFDARYQKPEDKLYIAQLYLPLVGQILDEMPVFYNLNSVEKREVLIVILQIHRKPADSMLMGCSSRSPVGDGPASPKYSDRLSPTVNNYLSEASRQEVRPQGTPDNGYLWQRVNSQLSSPSQPYSLREALAQAQSSRIGASAQALRESLHPILRQKLELWEENLSASVSHQVLEITEKFSTMAASHGISTDYGKLDCITAIFMSFFSRNQPLAFWKTLFPVFNSVFDLHGATLMARENDRFLKQITFHLLRLAVFRNESIRKRAVVGLQILEKSSFYYFMQTARLRVMLIITLSELMSDVQVTQMKSDGTLEESGEARRLRKSLEEMADESKSSNLLRDCGLPESALATIPERSAENKWSWSEVKYLSDSLLLALDASLEHALLGSVMSMDRYAAAESFYKLAMAFAPVPDLHIMWLLHLCDAHQEMQSWAEAAQCAVAVAGVVMQALVARNDGVWSKDHVTALRKICPMVSSEITSEASAAEVEGYGASKLTVDSAVKYLQLANKLFSQAELYHFCASILELVIPVYKSRRAYGQLAKCHTLLTNIYESILEQESSPIPFTDATYYRVGFYGERFGKLDKKEYVYREPRDVRLGDIMEKLSHIYESRMDGNETLHIIPDSRQVKADELQPGVCYLQITAVDPVMEDEDLGSRRERIFSLSTGSVRARVFDRFLFDTPFTKNGKTQGGLEDQWKRRSVLQTQGSFPALVNRLLVIKSESLEFSPVENAIGMIETRTAALRNELEEPRSSEGDQLPRLQSLQRILQGSVAVQVNSGVLSVCTAFLSGEPATRLRSQELQQLIAALLEFMAVCKRAIRVHFRLIGEEDQDFHTQLVNGFQSLTAELSHYIPAILSEL
;
A
#
# COMPACT_ATOMS: atom_id res chain seq x y z
N MET A 1 12.06 42.85 51.07
CA MET A 1 11.70 44.14 51.69
C MET A 1 11.72 45.31 50.71
N ALA A 2 12.73 45.47 49.84
CA ALA A 2 12.75 46.59 48.86
C ALA A 2 11.47 46.71 48.01
N TRP A 3 10.94 45.60 47.48
CA TRP A 3 9.72 45.58 46.68
C TRP A 3 8.50 46.19 47.38
N PHE A 4 8.37 45.97 48.70
CA PHE A 4 7.25 46.46 49.50
C PHE A 4 7.28 47.98 49.63
N PHE A 5 8.47 48.55 49.86
CA PHE A 5 8.64 49.99 49.97
C PHE A 5 8.45 50.70 48.62
N LEU A 6 8.98 50.13 47.53
CA LEU A 6 8.77 50.65 46.18
C LEU A 6 7.28 50.65 45.81
N GLU A 7 6.56 49.58 46.14
CA GLU A 7 5.11 49.52 45.90
C GLU A 7 4.32 50.49 46.79
N LEU A 8 4.75 50.72 48.03
CA LEU A 8 4.15 51.74 48.89
C LEU A 8 4.30 53.14 48.27
N ILE A 9 5.46 53.44 47.68
CA ILE A 9 5.71 54.71 46.97
C ILE A 9 4.77 54.83 45.77
N VAL A 10 4.69 53.80 44.93
CA VAL A 10 3.78 53.72 43.77
C VAL A 10 2.33 53.93 44.20
N LYS A 11 1.85 53.20 45.21
CA LYS A 11 0.48 53.34 45.74
C LYS A 11 0.22 54.73 46.31
N SER A 12 1.18 55.33 46.98
CA SER A 12 1.06 56.70 47.50
C SER A 12 0.94 57.72 46.36
N MET A 13 1.68 57.54 45.27
CA MET A 13 1.57 58.38 44.07
C MET A 13 0.26 58.14 43.32
N ALA A 14 -0.22 56.90 43.24
CA ALA A 14 -1.51 56.58 42.65
C ALA A 14 -2.68 57.22 43.43
N LEU A 15 -2.60 57.21 44.77
CA LEU A 15 -3.57 57.91 45.63
C LEU A 15 -3.54 59.43 45.41
N GLU A 16 -2.34 60.02 45.28
CA GLU A 16 -2.22 61.46 44.98
C GLU A 16 -2.72 61.80 43.58
N LYS A 17 -2.43 60.96 42.58
CA LYS A 17 -3.00 61.06 41.22
C LYS A 17 -4.53 61.03 41.30
N SER A 18 -5.11 60.06 42.00
CA SER A 18 -6.56 59.98 42.17
C SER A 18 -7.12 61.22 42.87
N ARG A 19 -6.45 61.75 43.90
CA ARG A 19 -6.85 62.97 44.62
C ARG A 19 -6.85 64.20 43.73
N LEU A 20 -5.82 64.37 42.88
CA LEU A 20 -5.68 65.52 41.98
C LEU A 20 -6.75 65.55 40.89
N PHE A 21 -7.22 64.38 40.45
CA PHE A 21 -8.18 64.24 39.36
C PHE A 21 -9.60 63.84 39.81
N TYR A 22 -9.84 63.73 41.13
CA TYR A 22 -11.10 63.27 41.74
C TYR A 22 -12.33 64.12 41.37
N HIS A 23 -12.13 65.38 40.98
CA HIS A 23 -13.20 66.34 40.69
C HIS A 23 -13.20 66.89 39.25
N SER A 24 -12.30 66.43 38.37
CA SER A 24 -12.04 67.06 37.07
C SER A 24 -12.37 66.22 35.83
N LEU A 25 -12.83 64.97 35.98
CA LEU A 25 -13.07 64.06 34.84
C LEU A 25 -14.46 63.42 34.91
N SER A 26 -15.07 63.19 33.74
CA SER A 26 -16.30 62.40 33.59
C SER A 26 -15.99 60.90 33.72
N THR A 27 -16.98 60.07 34.06
CA THR A 27 -16.80 58.66 34.46
C THR A 27 -16.22 57.74 33.36
N ASP A 28 -16.02 58.24 32.14
CA ASP A 28 -15.52 57.50 30.96
C ASP A 28 -14.14 57.99 30.44
N GLU A 29 -13.47 58.94 31.10
CA GLU A 29 -12.15 59.45 30.66
C GLU A 29 -10.99 58.89 31.51
N ASP A 30 -9.97 58.34 30.84
CA ASP A 30 -8.74 57.84 31.47
C ASP A 30 -7.95 58.97 32.16
N ILE A 31 -7.55 58.75 33.41
CA ILE A 31 -6.81 59.75 34.20
C ILE A 31 -5.39 59.91 33.63
N PRO A 32 -5.00 61.11 33.14
CA PRO A 32 -3.70 61.34 32.54
C PRO A 32 -2.57 61.16 33.59
N PRO A 33 -1.35 60.78 33.15
CA PRO A 33 -0.21 60.64 34.04
C PRO A 33 0.09 61.94 34.80
N MET A 34 0.49 61.80 36.07
CA MET A 34 0.81 62.94 36.94
C MET A 34 2.25 63.40 36.72
N GLN A 35 2.46 64.68 36.42
CA GLN A 35 3.80 65.25 36.44
C GLN A 35 4.27 65.44 37.89
N LEU A 36 5.31 64.72 38.30
CA LEU A 36 5.88 64.86 39.64
C LEU A 36 6.65 66.18 39.75
N LYS A 37 6.52 66.83 40.92
CA LYS A 37 7.34 68.00 41.25
C LYS A 37 8.82 67.63 41.26
N GLU A 38 9.65 68.49 40.69
CA GLU A 38 11.09 68.30 40.52
C GLU A 38 11.82 67.84 41.80
N GLY A 39 11.50 68.45 42.95
CA GLY A 39 12.11 68.06 44.23
C GLY A 39 11.77 66.63 44.66
N VAL A 40 10.54 66.18 44.43
CA VAL A 40 10.09 64.82 44.76
C VAL A 40 10.72 63.82 43.80
N PHE A 41 10.74 64.15 42.51
CA PHE A 41 11.35 63.30 41.50
C PHE A 41 12.86 63.14 41.74
N ARG A 42 13.57 64.20 42.13
CA ARG A 42 14.99 64.12 42.53
C ARG A 42 15.23 63.16 43.70
N CYS A 43 14.36 63.15 44.72
CA CYS A 43 14.48 62.21 45.83
C CYS A 43 14.27 60.75 45.38
N ILE A 44 13.34 60.52 44.44
CA ILE A 44 13.14 59.19 43.84
C ILE A 44 14.37 58.78 43.04
N MET A 45 14.92 59.67 42.21
CA MET A 45 16.13 59.43 41.44
C MET A 45 17.32 59.07 42.34
N GLN A 46 17.50 59.78 43.46
CA GLN A 46 18.56 59.48 44.44
C GLN A 46 18.36 58.12 45.11
N LEU A 47 17.15 57.80 45.57
CA LEU A 47 16.83 56.50 46.14
C LEU A 47 17.06 55.37 45.13
N TYR A 48 16.58 55.58 43.90
CA TYR A 48 16.73 54.64 42.79
C TYR A 48 18.21 54.42 42.49
N ASP A 49 19.02 55.49 42.37
CA ASP A 49 20.46 55.39 42.15
C ASP A 49 21.17 54.60 43.26
N CYS A 50 20.85 54.84 44.53
CA CYS A 50 21.39 54.05 45.64
C CYS A 50 21.07 52.56 45.50
N LEU A 51 19.85 52.21 45.12
CA LEU A 51 19.43 50.82 44.90
C LEU A 51 20.11 50.21 43.66
N LEU A 52 20.35 50.99 42.61
CA LEU A 52 21.13 50.54 41.44
C LEU A 52 22.59 50.22 41.82
N THR A 53 23.22 51.03 42.68
CA THR A 53 24.58 50.74 43.18
C THR A 53 24.59 49.39 43.89
N GLU A 54 23.56 49.12 44.70
CA GLU A 54 23.44 47.85 45.41
C GLU A 54 23.23 46.67 44.44
N VAL A 55 22.41 46.82 43.39
CA VAL A 55 22.28 45.79 42.34
C VAL A 55 23.64 45.52 41.68
N HIS A 56 24.36 46.57 41.28
CA HIS A 56 25.65 46.47 40.61
C HIS A 56 26.71 45.77 41.50
N GLU A 57 26.83 46.18 42.77
CA GLU A 57 27.78 45.57 43.71
C GLU A 57 27.42 44.13 44.07
N ARG A 58 26.13 43.81 44.18
CA ARG A 58 25.67 42.44 44.45
C ARG A 58 25.82 41.53 43.24
N CYS A 59 25.82 42.03 42.02
CA CYS A 59 26.15 41.21 40.84
C CYS A 59 27.57 40.62 40.92
N LYS A 60 28.49 41.25 41.67
CA LYS A 60 29.86 40.76 41.90
C LYS A 60 29.97 39.72 43.03
N LYS A 61 29.02 39.67 43.99
CA LYS A 61 29.15 38.92 45.26
C LYS A 61 27.95 38.05 45.66
N GLY A 62 26.76 38.24 45.08
CA GLY A 62 25.51 37.59 45.49
C GLY A 62 24.39 37.65 44.43
N LEU A 63 24.38 36.67 43.52
CA LEU A 63 23.56 36.64 42.31
C LEU A 63 22.04 36.67 42.54
N SER A 64 21.52 35.92 43.52
CA SER A 64 20.07 35.73 43.72
C SER A 64 19.37 36.95 44.32
N LEU A 65 20.10 37.74 45.14
CA LEU A 65 19.58 38.98 45.68
C LEU A 65 19.65 40.09 44.64
N ALA A 66 20.74 40.15 43.86
CA ALA A 66 20.89 41.09 42.75
C ALA A 66 19.74 40.95 41.74
N LYS A 67 19.44 39.72 41.27
CA LYS A 67 18.34 39.47 40.32
C LYS A 67 16.96 39.88 40.87
N ARG A 68 16.68 39.61 42.14
CA ARG A 68 15.40 40.00 42.79
C ARG A 68 15.29 41.51 42.97
N LEU A 69 16.36 42.18 43.37
CA LEU A 69 16.37 43.64 43.50
C LEU A 69 16.24 44.31 42.12
N ASN A 70 16.97 43.81 41.11
CA ASN A 70 16.87 44.26 39.72
C ASN A 70 15.42 44.17 39.20
N SER A 71 14.76 43.03 39.40
CA SER A 71 13.37 42.85 39.01
C SER A 71 12.43 43.79 39.77
N SER A 72 12.69 44.03 41.07
CA SER A 72 11.90 44.97 41.87
C SER A 72 12.02 46.42 41.37
N LEU A 73 13.20 46.82 40.90
CA LEU A 73 13.42 48.14 40.28
C LEU A 73 12.75 48.23 38.90
N ALA A 74 12.81 47.16 38.11
CA ALA A 74 12.11 47.09 36.83
C ALA A 74 10.59 47.25 36.99
N PHE A 75 9.99 46.52 37.95
CA PHE A 75 8.56 46.65 38.27
C PHE A 75 8.22 48.03 38.83
N PHE A 76 9.11 48.66 39.59
CA PHE A 76 8.91 50.03 40.04
C PHE A 76 8.79 51.00 38.85
N CYS A 77 9.70 50.92 37.88
CA CYS A 77 9.58 51.71 36.65
C CYS A 77 8.33 51.36 35.84
N TYR A 78 8.00 50.06 35.73
CA TYR A 78 6.80 49.58 35.06
C TYR A 78 5.52 50.20 35.66
N ASP A 79 5.35 50.11 36.98
CA ASP A 79 4.16 50.63 37.66
C ASP A 79 4.07 52.16 37.53
N LEU A 80 5.22 52.85 37.52
CA LEU A 80 5.28 54.31 37.36
C LEU A 80 4.82 54.78 35.97
N LEU A 81 4.97 53.97 34.90
CA LEU A 81 4.51 54.33 33.55
C LEU A 81 3.00 54.64 33.48
N SER A 82 2.21 54.04 34.37
CA SER A 82 0.76 54.26 34.46
C SER A 82 0.37 55.41 35.41
N ILE A 83 1.31 55.90 36.23
CA ILE A 83 1.01 56.84 37.32
C ILE A 83 1.58 58.24 37.03
N ILE A 84 2.81 58.31 36.54
CA ILE A 84 3.53 59.57 36.34
C ILE A 84 3.89 59.77 34.87
N GLU A 85 4.32 60.98 34.51
CA GLU A 85 4.68 61.31 33.13
C GLU A 85 5.75 60.32 32.60
N PRO A 86 5.50 59.59 31.48
CA PRO A 86 6.42 58.59 30.96
C PRO A 86 7.84 59.11 30.74
N ARG A 87 7.97 60.41 30.44
CA ARG A 87 9.27 61.10 30.30
C ARG A 87 10.12 61.00 31.56
N GLN A 88 9.52 61.18 32.74
CA GLN A 88 10.22 61.06 34.02
C GLN A 88 10.64 59.60 34.29
N VAL A 89 9.85 58.63 33.82
CA VAL A 89 10.25 57.22 33.90
C VAL A 89 11.41 56.90 32.97
N PHE A 90 11.46 57.50 31.77
CA PHE A 90 12.57 57.31 30.83
C PHE A 90 13.90 57.85 31.38
N GLU A 91 13.88 58.90 32.20
CA GLU A 91 15.09 59.34 32.91
C GLU A 91 15.60 58.30 33.91
N LEU A 92 14.70 57.59 34.62
CA LEU A 92 15.06 56.47 35.50
C LEU A 92 15.61 55.28 34.70
N VAL A 93 15.03 55.00 33.53
CA VAL A 93 15.52 53.95 32.62
C VAL A 93 16.88 54.32 32.04
N SER A 94 17.10 55.56 31.61
CA SER A 94 18.39 56.05 31.13
C SER A 94 19.46 55.92 32.22
N LEU A 95 19.14 56.37 33.45
CA LEU A 95 20.03 56.22 34.60
C LEU A 95 20.39 54.76 34.88
N TYR A 96 19.43 53.84 34.73
CA TYR A 96 19.69 52.40 34.81
C TYR A 96 20.67 51.96 33.72
N LEU A 97 20.41 52.29 32.46
CA LEU A 97 21.24 51.83 31.33
C LEU A 97 22.66 52.39 31.39
N ASP A 98 22.80 53.68 31.73
CA ASP A 98 24.10 54.36 31.87
C ASP A 98 24.94 53.71 32.98
N LYS A 99 24.30 53.37 34.11
CA LYS A 99 24.98 52.73 35.25
C LYS A 99 25.45 51.31 34.97
N PHE A 100 24.85 50.65 33.99
CA PHE A 100 25.20 49.31 33.54
C PHE A 100 25.86 49.32 32.13
N SER A 101 26.25 50.51 31.63
CA SER A 101 26.92 50.69 30.35
C SER A 101 28.37 50.17 30.40
N GLY A 102 28.86 49.64 29.28
CA GLY A 102 30.25 49.19 29.13
C GLY A 102 30.62 47.89 29.85
N VAL A 103 29.67 47.16 30.46
CA VAL A 103 29.98 45.92 31.20
C VAL A 103 29.62 44.66 30.40
N CYS A 104 30.60 44.06 29.73
CA CYS A 104 30.48 42.75 29.06
C CYS A 104 30.57 41.55 30.02
N GLN A 105 29.99 41.65 31.23
CA GLN A 105 29.86 40.50 32.12
C GLN A 105 28.46 39.89 31.94
N SER A 106 28.39 38.58 31.65
CA SER A 106 27.14 37.86 31.38
C SER A 106 26.04 38.12 32.42
N VAL A 107 26.41 38.23 33.70
CA VAL A 107 25.46 38.45 34.81
C VAL A 107 24.80 39.83 34.77
N LEU A 108 25.57 40.87 34.45
CA LEU A 108 25.06 42.24 34.37
C LEU A 108 24.23 42.41 33.11
N HIS A 109 24.66 41.79 32.00
CA HIS A 109 23.88 41.75 30.78
C HIS A 109 22.56 40.99 30.95
N ASP A 110 22.55 39.87 31.70
CA ASP A 110 21.32 39.15 32.09
C ASP A 110 20.35 40.04 32.89
N CYS A 111 20.88 40.88 33.79
CA CYS A 111 20.09 41.85 34.56
C CYS A 111 19.49 42.92 33.65
N LYS A 112 20.27 43.48 32.71
CA LYS A 112 19.78 44.44 31.71
C LYS A 112 18.64 43.86 30.87
N LEU A 113 18.82 42.65 30.35
CA LEU A 113 17.77 41.95 29.59
C LEU A 113 16.52 41.68 30.42
N THR A 114 16.66 41.30 31.69
CA THR A 114 15.50 41.11 32.59
C THR A 114 14.76 42.42 32.84
N PHE A 115 15.51 43.51 33.04
CA PHE A 115 14.95 44.83 33.29
C PHE A 115 14.16 45.33 32.09
N LEU A 116 14.75 45.26 30.90
CA LEU A 116 14.09 45.63 29.64
C LEU A 116 12.90 44.73 29.33
N GLN A 117 13.00 43.41 29.57
CA GLN A 117 11.88 42.49 29.39
C GLN A 117 10.66 42.91 30.21
N ILE A 118 10.84 43.28 31.48
CA ILE A 118 9.74 43.70 32.35
C ILE A 118 9.13 45.01 31.86
N ILE A 119 9.96 46.03 31.61
CA ILE A 119 9.47 47.38 31.27
C ILE A 119 8.82 47.41 29.88
N CYS A 120 9.38 46.70 28.90
CA CYS A 120 8.81 46.66 27.55
C CYS A 120 7.52 45.82 27.47
N ASP A 121 7.21 45.02 28.49
CA ASP A 121 5.94 44.30 28.59
C ASP A 121 4.78 45.19 29.07
N HIS A 122 4.98 46.51 29.23
CA HIS A 122 3.92 47.42 29.64
C HIS A 122 2.83 47.56 28.56
N ASP A 123 1.58 47.77 28.96
CA ASP A 123 0.43 47.79 28.02
C ASP A 123 0.43 49.01 27.10
N LEU A 124 1.10 50.09 27.52
CA LEU A 124 1.35 51.30 26.74
C LEU A 124 2.62 51.22 25.90
N PHE A 125 3.29 50.05 25.81
CA PHE A 125 4.59 49.94 25.12
C PHE A 125 4.56 50.54 23.71
N VAL A 126 3.49 50.29 22.94
CA VAL A 126 3.32 50.81 21.57
C VAL A 126 2.97 52.30 21.55
N GLU A 127 2.23 52.80 22.53
CA GLU A 127 1.61 54.13 22.54
C GLU A 127 2.50 55.25 23.12
N MET A 128 3.68 54.91 23.68
CA MET A 128 4.54 55.90 24.36
C MET A 128 5.30 56.83 23.39
N PRO A 129 5.30 58.16 23.64
CA PRO A 129 5.97 59.14 22.79
C PRO A 129 7.50 59.19 23.01
N GLY A 130 8.25 59.48 21.93
CA GLY A 130 9.70 59.67 21.93
C GLY A 130 10.17 61.10 22.25
N ARG A 131 11.49 61.28 22.42
CA ARG A 131 12.15 62.56 22.78
C ARG A 131 12.05 63.60 21.65
N ASP A 132 12.13 63.13 20.40
CA ASP A 132 11.97 63.89 19.17
C ASP A 132 11.03 63.15 18.20
N PRO A 133 10.32 63.83 17.28
CA PRO A 133 9.48 63.20 16.25
C PRO A 133 10.25 62.24 15.33
N SER A 134 11.57 62.44 15.21
CA SER A 134 12.51 61.57 14.50
C SER A 134 12.93 60.33 15.32
N ASP A 135 12.86 60.41 16.65
CA ASP A 135 13.22 59.34 17.58
C ASP A 135 11.96 58.61 18.03
N ARG A 136 11.45 57.73 17.16
CA ARG A 136 10.30 56.89 17.48
C ARG A 136 10.59 56.05 18.72
N ASN A 137 9.66 56.06 19.68
CA ASN A 137 9.60 55.27 20.92
C ASN A 137 10.97 54.94 21.58
N TYR A 138 11.33 55.70 22.61
CA TYR A 138 12.62 55.58 23.31
C TYR A 138 12.92 54.16 23.81
N LEU A 139 11.93 53.50 24.43
CA LEU A 139 12.11 52.16 24.98
C LEU A 139 12.32 51.10 23.90
N SER A 140 11.66 51.21 22.74
CA SER A 140 11.91 50.29 21.63
C SER A 140 13.32 50.46 21.06
N SER A 141 13.79 51.70 20.95
CA SER A 141 15.13 52.01 20.44
C SER A 141 16.23 51.42 21.33
N VAL A 142 16.09 51.61 22.65
CA VAL A 142 16.98 51.01 23.66
C VAL A 142 16.93 49.48 23.60
N LEU A 143 15.73 48.91 23.55
CA LEU A 143 15.54 47.47 23.51
C LEU A 143 16.24 46.87 22.28
N ILE A 144 16.02 47.44 21.09
CA ILE A 144 16.63 46.98 19.83
C ILE A 144 18.16 47.04 19.91
N GLN A 145 18.71 48.15 20.42
CA GLN A 145 20.16 48.30 20.56
C GLN A 145 20.76 47.25 21.49
N GLU A 146 20.15 46.99 22.65
CA GLU A 146 20.66 45.99 23.60
C GLU A 146 20.49 44.56 23.07
N LEU A 147 19.38 44.24 22.41
CA LEU A 147 19.16 42.92 21.78
C LEU A 147 20.22 42.62 20.71
N PHE A 148 20.57 43.62 19.90
CA PHE A 148 21.60 43.48 18.87
C PHE A 148 22.98 43.24 19.50
N LEU A 149 23.33 43.99 20.55
CA LEU A 149 24.54 43.74 21.34
C LEU A 149 24.55 42.34 21.97
N THR A 150 23.39 41.82 22.38
CA THR A 150 23.30 40.45 22.92
C THR A 150 23.58 39.39 21.86
N TRP A 151 23.20 39.60 20.60
CA TRP A 151 23.40 38.61 19.54
C TRP A 151 24.86 38.40 19.15
N ASP A 152 25.72 39.38 19.41
CA ASP A 152 27.18 39.27 19.28
C ASP A 152 27.86 38.72 20.56
N HIS A 153 27.09 38.39 21.60
CA HIS A 153 27.64 37.88 22.87
C HIS A 153 27.96 36.38 22.80
N GLU A 154 29.08 35.97 23.39
CA GLU A 154 29.52 34.57 23.42
C GLU A 154 28.54 33.62 24.17
N ASP A 155 27.69 34.15 25.05
CA ASP A 155 26.84 33.38 25.95
C ASP A 155 25.51 33.02 25.27
N LEU A 156 25.37 31.75 24.91
CA LEU A 156 24.18 31.18 24.27
C LEU A 156 22.90 31.42 25.09
N SER A 157 22.99 31.45 26.43
CA SER A 157 21.81 31.65 27.29
C SER A 157 21.24 33.06 27.17
N LEU A 158 22.11 34.06 26.97
CA LEU A 158 21.74 35.45 26.77
C LEU A 158 21.16 35.67 25.37
N ARG A 159 21.78 35.09 24.34
CA ARG A 159 21.27 35.12 22.96
C ARG A 159 19.86 34.54 22.84
N ALA A 160 19.64 33.37 23.46
CA ALA A 160 18.32 32.75 23.53
C ALA A 160 17.31 33.60 24.32
N LYS A 161 17.75 34.30 25.37
CA LYS A 161 16.89 35.21 26.15
C LYS A 161 16.50 36.45 25.35
N ALA A 162 17.43 37.07 24.63
CA ALA A 162 17.17 38.19 23.73
C ALA A 162 16.14 37.81 22.66
N ALA A 163 16.34 36.67 21.97
CA ALA A 163 15.38 36.17 20.98
C ALA A 163 13.98 35.98 21.59
N ARG A 164 13.89 35.40 22.80
CA ARG A 164 12.62 35.18 23.52
C ARG A 164 11.87 36.48 23.81
N ILE A 165 12.58 37.53 24.25
CA ILE A 165 11.96 38.82 24.59
C ILE A 165 11.20 39.38 23.37
N ILE A 166 11.84 39.35 22.19
CA ILE A 166 11.23 39.87 20.96
C ILE A 166 9.98 39.08 20.57
N VAL A 167 10.08 37.74 20.61
CA VAL A 167 8.97 36.85 20.23
C VAL A 167 7.75 37.07 21.13
N VAL A 168 7.96 37.20 22.45
CA VAL A 168 6.89 37.47 23.40
C VAL A 168 6.20 38.81 23.10
N LEU A 169 6.97 39.86 22.84
CA LEU A 169 6.43 41.18 22.51
C LEU A 169 5.64 41.16 21.20
N LEU A 170 6.17 40.53 20.15
CA LEU A 170 5.45 40.41 18.87
C LEU A 170 4.17 39.58 19.00
N CYS A 171 4.19 38.50 19.78
CA CYS A 171 2.98 37.73 20.08
C CYS A 171 1.96 38.58 20.84
N LYS A 172 2.40 39.33 21.86
CA LYS A 172 1.54 40.25 22.60
C LYS A 172 0.86 41.23 21.63
N HIS A 173 1.62 41.86 20.75
CA HIS A 173 1.11 42.83 19.78
C HIS A 173 0.17 42.21 18.74
N GLU A 174 0.48 41.03 18.21
CA GLU A 174 -0.35 40.40 17.18
C GLU A 174 -1.72 39.95 17.72
N PHE A 175 -1.83 39.67 19.02
CA PHE A 175 -3.06 39.19 19.65
C PHE A 175 -3.76 40.21 20.56
N ASP A 176 -3.25 41.43 20.66
CA ASP A 176 -3.92 42.52 21.37
C ASP A 176 -5.04 43.08 20.48
N ALA A 177 -6.27 43.12 21.01
CA ALA A 177 -7.44 43.59 20.27
C ALA A 177 -7.30 45.06 19.84
N ARG A 178 -6.52 45.86 20.56
CA ARG A 178 -6.30 47.28 20.27
C ARG A 178 -5.56 47.50 18.95
N TYR A 179 -4.67 46.58 18.58
CA TYR A 179 -3.74 46.75 17.45
C TYR A 179 -4.11 45.93 16.20
N GLN A 180 -5.39 45.59 16.03
CA GLN A 180 -5.83 44.77 14.89
C GLN A 180 -6.04 45.57 13.59
N LYS A 181 -6.07 46.91 13.64
CA LYS A 181 -6.23 47.73 12.45
C LYS A 181 -4.94 47.74 11.62
N PRO A 182 -5.03 47.86 10.28
CA PRO A 182 -3.87 47.86 9.41
C PRO A 182 -2.88 49.00 9.72
N GLU A 183 -3.37 50.17 10.12
CA GLU A 183 -2.55 51.34 10.50
C GLU A 183 -1.70 51.05 11.76
N ASP A 184 -2.31 50.48 12.80
CA ASP A 184 -1.62 50.09 14.04
C ASP A 184 -0.57 49.00 13.76
N LYS A 185 -0.93 48.03 12.90
CA LYS A 185 -0.01 46.96 12.47
C LYS A 185 1.19 47.52 11.69
N LEU A 186 0.99 48.53 10.85
CA LEU A 186 2.07 49.22 10.12
C LEU A 186 2.97 49.99 11.08
N TYR A 187 2.40 50.71 12.05
CA TYR A 187 3.16 51.44 13.07
C TYR A 187 4.05 50.50 13.89
N ILE A 188 3.50 49.36 14.34
CA ILE A 188 4.26 48.32 15.05
C ILE A 188 5.38 47.74 14.18
N ALA A 189 5.13 47.48 12.88
CA ALA A 189 6.16 47.00 11.98
C ALA A 189 7.31 48.01 11.83
N GLN A 190 6.99 49.31 11.74
CA GLN A 190 8.00 50.36 11.67
C GLN A 190 8.80 50.52 12.97
N LEU A 191 8.21 50.20 14.13
CA LEU A 191 8.89 50.23 15.43
C LEU A 191 10.01 49.19 15.51
N TYR A 192 9.85 48.02 14.87
CA TYR A 192 10.87 46.97 14.84
C TYR A 192 11.72 46.95 13.57
N LEU A 193 11.37 47.72 12.52
CA LEU A 193 12.10 47.75 11.24
C LEU A 193 13.61 48.03 11.37
N PRO A 194 14.09 48.92 12.28
CA PRO A 194 15.52 49.14 12.48
C PRO A 194 16.31 47.86 12.84
N LEU A 195 15.67 46.92 13.54
CA LEU A 195 16.25 45.62 13.88
C LEU A 195 16.60 44.81 12.62
N VAL A 196 15.72 44.85 11.61
CA VAL A 196 15.95 44.16 10.32
C VAL A 196 17.12 44.80 9.58
N GLY A 197 17.18 46.14 9.55
CA GLY A 197 18.30 46.87 8.94
C GLY A 197 19.65 46.47 9.58
N GLN A 198 19.73 46.46 10.91
CA GLN A 198 20.94 46.08 11.62
C GLN A 198 21.35 44.61 11.38
N ILE A 199 20.38 43.68 11.31
CA ILE A 199 20.67 42.27 10.96
C ILE A 199 21.19 42.15 9.53
N LEU A 200 20.62 42.93 8.59
CA LEU A 200 21.03 42.92 7.18
C LEU A 200 22.43 43.49 6.99
N ASP A 201 22.79 44.54 7.72
CA ASP A 201 24.10 45.18 7.64
C ASP A 201 25.22 44.31 8.26
N GLU A 202 24.90 43.50 9.28
CA GLU A 202 25.84 42.64 10.02
C GLU A 202 25.48 41.14 9.94
N MET A 203 25.30 40.65 8.70
CA MET A 203 25.05 39.24 8.38
C MET A 203 25.93 38.19 9.09
N PRO A 204 27.23 38.42 9.38
CA PRO A 204 28.06 37.48 10.13
C PRO A 204 27.49 37.11 11.51
N VAL A 205 26.88 38.06 12.22
CA VAL A 205 26.26 37.84 13.54
C VAL A 205 25.09 36.87 13.42
N PHE A 206 24.25 37.05 12.40
CA PHE A 206 23.13 36.15 12.11
C PHE A 206 23.59 34.73 11.71
N TYR A 207 24.69 34.60 10.96
CA TYR A 207 25.23 33.28 10.60
C TYR A 207 25.74 32.49 11.82
N ASN A 208 26.23 33.17 12.86
CA ASN A 208 26.75 32.58 14.09
C ASN A 208 25.65 32.15 15.09
N LEU A 209 24.39 32.50 14.81
CA LEU A 209 23.25 32.03 15.58
C LEU A 209 23.03 30.52 15.39
N ASN A 210 22.61 29.83 16.46
CA ASN A 210 22.19 28.43 16.37
C ASN A 210 20.82 28.30 15.67
N SER A 211 20.38 27.08 15.36
CA SER A 211 19.14 26.84 14.61
C SER A 211 17.87 27.38 15.29
N VAL A 212 17.84 27.39 16.63
CA VAL A 212 16.72 27.94 17.41
C VAL A 212 16.71 29.47 17.34
N GLU A 213 17.86 30.10 17.52
CA GLU A 213 18.02 31.56 17.43
C GLU A 213 17.71 32.07 16.02
N LYS A 214 18.20 31.39 14.98
CA LYS A 214 17.89 31.72 13.58
C LYS A 214 16.39 31.64 13.31
N ARG A 215 15.71 30.61 13.84
CA ARG A 215 14.26 30.46 13.72
C ARG A 215 13.54 31.66 14.31
N GLU A 216 13.83 32.02 15.56
CA GLU A 216 13.15 33.13 16.23
C GLU A 216 13.43 34.48 15.53
N VAL A 217 14.66 34.71 15.07
CA VAL A 217 15.00 35.95 14.33
C VAL A 217 14.33 36.00 12.94
N LEU A 218 14.30 34.88 12.20
CA LEU A 218 13.60 34.81 10.92
C LEU A 218 12.10 35.07 11.09
N ILE A 219 11.52 34.50 12.14
CA ILE A 219 10.11 34.69 12.51
C ILE A 219 9.79 36.18 12.67
N VAL A 220 10.67 36.92 13.35
CA VAL A 220 10.58 38.38 13.53
C VAL A 220 10.67 39.13 12.20
N ILE A 221 11.68 38.82 11.38
CA ILE A 221 11.91 39.45 10.07
C ILE A 221 10.69 39.28 9.16
N LEU A 222 10.15 38.07 9.09
CA LEU A 222 8.99 37.75 8.25
C LEU A 222 7.74 38.49 8.69
N GLN A 223 7.53 38.67 10.00
CA GLN A 223 6.39 39.42 10.53
C GLN A 223 6.48 40.92 10.18
N ILE A 224 7.69 41.48 10.23
CA ILE A 224 7.95 42.87 9.85
C ILE A 224 7.74 43.04 8.34
N HIS A 225 8.14 42.08 7.51
CA HIS A 225 7.98 42.11 6.04
C HIS A 225 6.56 41.82 5.54
N ARG A 226 5.75 41.04 6.27
CA ARG A 226 4.37 40.71 5.87
C ARG A 226 3.42 41.91 5.85
N LYS A 227 3.73 42.97 6.61
CA LYS A 227 2.84 44.13 6.84
C LYS A 227 3.00 45.31 5.84
N PRO A 228 4.18 45.63 5.28
CA PRO A 228 4.31 46.71 4.29
C PRO A 228 3.89 46.34 2.85
N ALA A 229 3.71 45.06 2.52
CA ALA A 229 3.52 44.62 1.13
C ALA A 229 2.20 45.09 0.49
N ASP A 230 1.13 45.33 1.27
CA ASP A 230 -0.17 45.72 0.71
C ASP A 230 -0.32 47.23 0.41
N SER A 231 0.61 48.10 0.85
CA SER A 231 0.42 49.56 0.74
C SER A 231 1.53 50.34 0.03
N MET A 232 2.73 49.79 -0.18
CA MET A 232 3.88 50.56 -0.71
C MET A 232 4.01 50.56 -2.25
N LEU A 233 3.16 49.85 -2.99
CA LEU A 233 3.25 49.78 -4.47
C LEU A 233 2.44 50.84 -5.23
N MET A 234 1.83 51.82 -4.55
CA MET A 234 1.08 52.91 -5.20
C MET A 234 1.44 54.25 -4.55
N GLY A 235 2.44 54.93 -5.11
CA GLY A 235 2.68 56.34 -4.81
C GLY A 235 4.14 56.69 -4.56
N CYS A 236 4.95 56.68 -5.62
CA CYS A 236 5.97 57.70 -5.90
C CYS A 236 6.60 57.40 -7.27
N SER A 237 5.85 57.69 -8.33
CA SER A 237 6.46 57.99 -9.62
C SER A 237 6.40 59.50 -9.80
N SER A 238 7.55 60.17 -9.79
CA SER A 238 7.89 61.15 -10.81
C SER A 238 9.32 61.68 -10.67
N ARG A 239 9.97 61.81 -11.84
CA ARG A 239 11.23 62.49 -12.17
C ARG A 239 12.50 61.64 -12.23
N SER A 240 12.77 61.13 -13.44
CA SER A 240 14.12 61.09 -14.02
C SER A 240 14.55 62.52 -14.42
N PRO A 241 15.86 62.86 -14.55
CA PRO A 241 16.71 62.36 -15.66
C PRO A 241 18.21 62.11 -15.36
N VAL A 242 18.78 61.16 -16.13
CA VAL A 242 20.14 61.07 -16.75
C VAL A 242 21.41 61.15 -15.87
N GLY A 243 22.28 60.13 -15.99
CA GLY A 243 23.74 60.24 -15.72
C GLY A 243 24.42 58.92 -15.29
N ASP A 244 25.45 58.50 -16.04
CA ASP A 244 26.27 57.29 -15.90
C ASP A 244 26.90 57.02 -14.51
N GLY A 245 27.00 55.74 -14.12
CA GLY A 245 27.77 55.24 -12.96
C GLY A 245 27.59 53.72 -12.72
N PRO A 246 28.58 53.00 -12.14
CA PRO A 246 28.83 51.58 -12.43
C PRO A 246 27.90 50.59 -11.73
N ALA A 247 27.80 49.41 -12.35
CA ALA A 247 26.97 48.27 -11.99
C ALA A 247 26.86 47.97 -10.48
N SER A 248 25.62 47.86 -9.99
CA SER A 248 25.31 47.09 -8.79
C SER A 248 25.32 45.59 -9.13
N PRO A 249 25.81 44.70 -8.24
CA PRO A 249 25.93 43.28 -8.56
C PRO A 249 24.56 42.62 -8.64
N LYS A 250 24.43 41.71 -9.60
CA LYS A 250 23.27 40.88 -9.86
C LYS A 250 22.88 40.06 -8.62
N TYR A 251 21.60 40.10 -8.28
CA TYR A 251 20.98 39.38 -7.16
C TYR A 251 20.84 37.86 -7.38
N SER A 252 21.50 37.28 -8.39
CA SER A 252 21.45 35.85 -8.73
C SER A 252 22.53 35.00 -8.07
N ASP A 253 23.62 35.61 -7.58
CA ASP A 253 24.85 34.85 -7.29
C ASP A 253 25.14 34.62 -5.80
N ARG A 254 24.15 34.81 -4.90
CA ARG A 254 24.30 34.50 -3.46
C ARG A 254 23.05 33.89 -2.82
N LEU A 255 22.49 32.85 -3.41
CA LEU A 255 21.80 31.84 -2.59
C LEU A 255 22.88 31.01 -1.89
N SER A 256 23.21 31.43 -0.67
CA SER A 256 24.26 30.83 0.15
C SER A 256 24.00 29.34 0.43
N PRO A 257 25.04 28.49 0.52
CA PRO A 257 24.94 27.10 1.03
C PRO A 257 24.19 27.00 2.37
N THR A 258 24.12 28.08 3.15
CA THR A 258 23.36 28.17 4.41
C THR A 258 21.84 28.09 4.24
N VAL A 259 21.27 28.52 3.11
CA VAL A 259 19.81 28.41 2.85
C VAL A 259 19.45 26.95 2.51
N ASN A 260 20.30 26.26 1.76
CA ASN A 260 20.19 24.82 1.54
C ASN A 260 20.44 24.02 2.83
N ASN A 261 21.39 24.43 3.67
CA ASN A 261 21.59 23.83 5.00
C ASN A 261 20.42 24.09 5.95
N TYR A 262 19.76 25.25 5.89
CA TYR A 262 18.57 25.54 6.69
C TYR A 262 17.37 24.66 6.29
N LEU A 263 17.14 24.48 4.98
CA LEU A 263 16.11 23.56 4.47
C LEU A 263 16.41 22.08 4.80
N SER A 264 17.71 21.72 4.82
CA SER A 264 18.29 20.41 5.18
C SER A 264 18.31 20.12 6.70
N GLU A 265 18.54 21.11 7.56
CA GLU A 265 18.50 20.94 9.02
C GLU A 265 17.07 20.95 9.55
N ALA A 266 16.21 21.78 8.96
CA ALA A 266 14.78 21.74 9.25
C ALA A 266 14.13 20.41 8.80
N SER A 267 14.77 19.65 7.90
CA SER A 267 14.34 18.31 7.49
C SER A 267 14.93 17.17 8.35
N ARG A 268 15.83 17.46 9.30
CA ARG A 268 16.48 16.47 10.18
C ARG A 268 15.93 16.36 11.60
N GLN A 269 14.85 17.05 11.96
CA GLN A 269 14.14 16.80 13.22
C GLN A 269 13.24 15.55 13.11
N GLU A 270 13.89 14.39 12.96
CA GLU A 270 13.29 13.10 13.32
C GLU A 270 13.14 13.04 14.85
N VAL A 271 11.89 12.97 15.34
CA VAL A 271 11.65 12.34 16.64
C VAL A 271 11.86 10.84 16.41
N ARG A 272 13.05 10.33 16.74
CA ARG A 272 13.24 8.88 16.80
C ARG A 272 12.43 8.30 17.97
N PRO A 273 11.82 7.12 17.79
CA PRO A 273 11.08 6.44 18.83
C PRO A 273 12.07 5.83 19.83
N GLN A 274 12.05 6.28 21.08
CA GLN A 274 12.57 5.50 22.19
C GLN A 274 11.38 4.96 22.99
N GLY A 275 11.26 3.64 22.98
CA GLY A 275 10.69 2.78 24.03
C GLY A 275 9.36 3.20 24.64
N THR A 276 8.33 2.40 24.36
CA THR A 276 7.16 2.22 25.24
C THR A 276 7.59 2.07 26.71
N PRO A 277 6.85 2.66 27.66
CA PRO A 277 5.66 1.97 28.12
C PRO A 277 4.40 2.84 28.10
N ASP A 278 3.32 2.22 27.63
CA ASP A 278 1.92 2.39 28.02
C ASP A 278 1.53 3.73 28.68
N ASN A 279 0.90 4.60 27.90
CA ASN A 279 -0.41 5.16 28.25
C ASN A 279 -1.01 5.86 27.04
N GLY A 280 -2.21 5.42 26.66
CA GLY A 280 -2.96 5.98 25.55
C GLY A 280 -3.24 7.46 25.74
N TYR A 281 -2.89 8.27 24.74
CA TYR A 281 -3.38 9.63 24.60
C TYR A 281 -4.85 9.60 24.16
N LEU A 282 -5.72 9.27 25.11
CA LEU A 282 -7.13 9.67 25.08
C LEU A 282 -7.18 11.19 25.24
N TRP A 283 -7.89 11.84 24.32
CA TRP A 283 -8.32 13.23 24.44
C TRP A 283 -9.14 13.41 25.72
N GLN A 284 -8.50 13.63 26.86
CA GLN A 284 -9.15 14.22 28.01
C GLN A 284 -9.20 15.72 27.81
N ARG A 285 -10.40 16.17 27.46
CA ARG A 285 -10.93 17.52 27.62
C ARG A 285 -10.34 18.12 28.91
N VAL A 286 -9.44 19.10 28.79
CA VAL A 286 -8.91 19.84 29.93
C VAL A 286 -10.09 20.39 30.73
N ASN A 287 -10.16 19.99 31.99
CA ASN A 287 -11.20 20.38 32.93
C ASN A 287 -11.38 21.91 32.93
N SER A 288 -12.57 22.35 32.56
CA SER A 288 -13.02 23.75 32.53
C SER A 288 -13.35 24.30 33.93
N GLN A 289 -12.58 23.94 34.97
CA GLN A 289 -12.87 24.31 36.36
C GLN A 289 -11.74 25.02 37.12
N LEU A 290 -10.72 25.55 36.44
CA LEU A 290 -9.76 26.49 37.03
C LEU A 290 -9.95 27.95 36.57
N SER A 291 -11.10 28.27 35.98
CA SER A 291 -11.46 29.65 35.60
C SER A 291 -12.58 30.16 36.49
N SER A 292 -12.21 30.90 37.54
CA SER A 292 -13.03 32.01 38.00
C SER A 292 -12.65 33.25 37.17
N PRO A 293 -13.60 34.03 36.62
CA PRO A 293 -13.27 35.15 35.71
C PRO A 293 -12.74 36.42 36.40
N SER A 294 -12.40 36.39 37.69
CA SER A 294 -12.27 37.61 38.50
C SER A 294 -11.07 37.66 39.46
N GLN A 295 -10.00 36.92 39.21
CA GLN A 295 -8.74 37.10 39.95
C GLN A 295 -7.59 37.47 39.00
N PRO A 296 -7.02 38.69 39.10
CA PRO A 296 -5.75 38.98 38.46
C PRO A 296 -4.67 38.26 39.27
N TYR A 297 -4.19 37.11 38.79
CA TYR A 297 -2.86 36.67 39.18
C TYR A 297 -1.90 37.80 38.80
N SER A 298 -1.27 38.43 39.79
CA SER A 298 -0.33 39.51 39.49
C SER A 298 0.79 38.89 38.64
N LEU A 299 1.12 39.52 37.50
CA LEU A 299 2.23 39.13 36.62
C LEU A 299 3.53 38.86 37.40
N ARG A 300 3.66 39.56 38.54
CA ARG A 300 4.68 39.39 39.58
C ARG A 300 4.80 37.97 40.15
N GLU A 301 3.69 37.30 40.43
CA GLU A 301 3.68 35.92 40.97
C GLU A 301 4.00 34.88 39.91
N ALA A 302 3.50 35.07 38.68
CA ALA A 302 3.79 34.19 37.55
C ALA A 302 5.27 34.26 37.13
N LEU A 303 5.85 35.47 37.10
CA LEU A 303 7.28 35.67 36.79
C LEU A 303 8.20 35.22 37.95
N ALA A 304 7.77 35.37 39.21
CA ALA A 304 8.50 34.84 40.35
C ALA A 304 8.55 33.29 40.36
N GLN A 305 7.49 32.62 39.91
CA GLN A 305 7.48 31.16 39.73
C GLN A 305 8.37 30.71 38.56
N ALA A 306 8.31 31.39 37.41
CA ALA A 306 9.13 31.09 36.23
C ALA A 306 10.64 31.28 36.45
N GLN A 307 11.06 32.22 37.30
CA GLN A 307 12.47 32.42 37.65
C GLN A 307 13.02 31.40 38.67
N SER A 308 12.14 30.64 39.34
CA SER A 308 12.54 29.61 40.31
C SER A 308 12.85 28.25 39.66
N SER A 309 12.35 28.02 38.44
CA SER A 309 12.52 26.75 37.74
C SER A 309 13.84 26.74 36.97
N ARG A 310 14.78 25.89 37.42
CA ARG A 310 15.96 25.49 36.62
C ARG A 310 15.48 24.68 35.43
N ILE A 311 15.08 25.33 34.34
CA ILE A 311 14.70 24.62 33.11
C ILE A 311 15.73 24.98 32.05
N GLY A 312 16.38 23.94 31.51
CA GLY A 312 17.53 24.04 30.61
C GLY A 312 17.24 24.74 29.28
N ALA A 313 18.31 25.02 28.54
CA ALA A 313 18.34 25.77 27.28
C ALA A 313 17.78 24.99 26.06
N SER A 314 16.59 24.39 26.17
CA SER A 314 15.91 23.75 25.03
C SER A 314 14.65 24.51 24.62
N ALA A 315 14.29 24.46 23.32
CA ALA A 315 13.08 25.10 22.79
C ALA A 315 11.78 24.59 23.46
N GLN A 316 11.81 23.36 23.98
CA GLN A 316 10.69 22.73 24.68
C GLN A 316 10.51 23.28 26.11
N ALA A 317 11.60 23.42 26.86
CA ALA A 317 11.63 24.09 28.15
C ALA A 317 11.13 25.55 28.07
N LEU A 318 11.43 26.21 26.96
CA LEU A 318 11.02 27.57 26.65
C LEU A 318 9.49 27.69 26.50
N ARG A 319 8.89 26.79 25.73
CA ARG A 319 7.43 26.70 25.53
C ARG A 319 6.69 26.34 26.82
N GLU A 320 7.24 25.40 27.58
CA GLU A 320 6.64 24.92 28.84
C GLU A 320 6.57 25.99 29.94
N SER A 321 7.39 27.04 29.83
CA SER A 321 7.37 28.20 30.74
C SER A 321 6.29 29.26 30.40
N LEU A 322 5.71 29.23 29.20
CA LEU A 322 4.66 30.18 28.80
C LEU A 322 3.30 29.81 29.41
N HIS A 323 2.51 30.83 29.77
CA HIS A 323 1.11 30.65 30.16
C HIS A 323 0.34 29.89 29.06
N PRO A 324 -0.56 28.94 29.40
CA PRO A 324 -1.22 28.08 28.41
C PRO A 324 -1.90 28.82 27.25
N ILE A 325 -2.53 29.96 27.53
CA ILE A 325 -3.18 30.81 26.50
C ILE A 325 -2.15 31.41 25.54
N LEU A 326 -1.00 31.87 26.05
CA LEU A 326 0.07 32.43 25.23
C LEU A 326 0.78 31.33 24.43
N ARG A 327 0.91 30.13 25.00
CA ARG A 327 1.44 28.96 24.30
C ARG A 327 0.56 28.58 23.11
N GLN A 328 -0.76 28.48 23.32
CA GLN A 328 -1.71 28.18 22.26
C GLN A 328 -1.72 29.26 21.16
N LYS A 329 -1.66 30.54 21.56
CA LYS A 329 -1.56 31.67 20.63
C LYS A 329 -0.25 31.65 19.82
N LEU A 330 0.87 31.34 20.48
CA LEU A 330 2.17 31.18 19.82
C LEU A 330 2.14 30.02 18.82
N GLU A 331 1.54 28.88 19.16
CA GLU A 331 1.38 27.73 18.25
C GLU A 331 0.60 28.12 16.98
N LEU A 332 -0.56 28.76 17.14
CA LEU A 332 -1.35 29.27 16.00
C LEU A 332 -0.58 30.30 15.16
N TRP A 333 0.21 31.15 15.80
CA TRP A 333 1.02 32.13 15.10
C TRP A 333 2.17 31.50 14.33
N GLU A 334 2.88 30.54 14.92
CA GLU A 334 3.92 29.75 14.26
C GLU A 334 3.36 28.98 13.06
N GLU A 335 2.16 28.41 13.16
CA GLU A 335 1.47 27.75 12.04
C GLU A 335 1.16 28.73 10.90
N ASN A 336 0.58 29.89 11.22
CA ASN A 336 0.25 30.93 10.24
C ASN A 336 1.48 31.54 9.56
N LEU A 337 2.57 31.66 10.31
CA LEU A 337 3.84 32.16 9.82
C LEU A 337 4.53 31.13 8.93
N SER A 338 4.58 29.86 9.37
CA SER A 338 5.07 28.73 8.57
C SER A 338 4.31 28.64 7.23
N ALA A 339 2.99 28.78 7.25
CA ALA A 339 2.18 28.85 6.03
C ALA A 339 2.64 30.00 5.13
N SER A 340 2.78 31.21 5.68
CA SER A 340 3.16 32.41 4.92
C SER A 340 4.55 32.29 4.29
N VAL A 341 5.53 31.75 5.03
CA VAL A 341 6.88 31.49 4.52
C VAL A 341 6.81 30.51 3.36
N SER A 342 6.08 29.42 3.55
CA SER A 342 5.95 28.38 2.53
C SER A 342 5.28 28.91 1.26
N HIS A 343 4.32 29.84 1.37
CA HIS A 343 3.74 30.55 0.22
C HIS A 343 4.78 31.40 -0.51
N GLN A 344 5.60 32.16 0.22
CA GLN A 344 6.63 33.00 -0.39
C GLN A 344 7.71 32.17 -1.09
N VAL A 345 8.10 31.04 -0.49
CA VAL A 345 9.03 30.09 -1.12
C VAL A 345 8.42 29.49 -2.38
N LEU A 346 7.13 29.16 -2.38
CA LEU A 346 6.43 28.69 -3.58
C LEU A 346 6.40 29.74 -4.70
N GLU A 347 6.12 31.00 -4.37
CA GLU A 347 6.14 32.10 -5.35
C GLU A 347 7.55 32.32 -5.93
N ILE A 348 8.59 32.25 -5.10
CA ILE A 348 9.99 32.31 -5.56
C ILE A 348 10.31 31.12 -6.45
N THR A 349 9.84 29.92 -6.09
CA THR A 349 10.06 28.69 -6.88
C THR A 349 9.42 28.80 -8.26
N GLU A 350 8.20 29.34 -8.36
CA GLU A 350 7.51 29.58 -9.62
C GLU A 350 8.24 30.61 -10.51
N LYS A 351 8.61 31.76 -9.93
CA LYS A 351 9.39 32.80 -10.62
C LYS A 351 10.76 32.29 -11.09
N PHE A 352 11.43 31.50 -10.26
CA PHE A 352 12.69 30.86 -10.63
C PHE A 352 12.49 29.87 -11.79
N SER A 353 11.46 29.03 -11.71
CA SER A 353 11.18 28.01 -12.73
C SER A 353 10.87 28.61 -14.09
N THR A 354 10.08 29.69 -14.13
CA THR A 354 9.76 30.44 -15.35
C THR A 354 10.99 31.13 -15.95
N MET A 355 11.81 31.77 -15.11
CA MET A 355 13.07 32.41 -15.53
C MET A 355 14.08 31.38 -16.08
N ALA A 356 14.19 30.22 -15.43
CA ALA A 356 15.06 29.13 -15.85
C ALA A 356 14.66 28.58 -17.22
N ALA A 357 13.36 28.44 -17.49
CA ALA A 357 12.83 28.02 -18.78
C ALA A 357 13.10 29.06 -19.89
N SER A 358 12.92 30.36 -19.60
CA SER A 358 13.10 31.42 -20.60
C SER A 358 14.53 31.65 -21.06
N HIS A 359 15.53 31.35 -20.21
CA HIS A 359 16.93 31.64 -20.51
C HIS A 359 17.70 30.50 -21.19
N GLY A 360 17.04 29.39 -21.55
CA GLY A 360 17.68 28.28 -22.24
C GLY A 360 18.92 27.78 -21.50
N ILE A 361 18.94 27.91 -20.16
CA ILE A 361 20.01 27.39 -19.33
C ILE A 361 20.06 25.91 -19.66
N SER A 362 21.18 25.43 -20.23
CA SER A 362 21.34 24.01 -20.55
C SER A 362 20.92 23.20 -19.32
N THR A 363 19.93 22.35 -19.55
CA THR A 363 19.17 21.57 -18.58
C THR A 363 20.05 20.50 -17.96
N ASP A 364 21.02 20.92 -17.15
CA ASP A 364 21.73 20.03 -16.24
C ASP A 364 20.92 19.89 -14.95
N TYR A 365 20.70 18.65 -14.54
CA TYR A 365 19.98 18.27 -13.33
C TYR A 365 20.45 19.04 -12.08
N GLY A 366 21.75 19.30 -11.96
CA GLY A 366 22.34 20.04 -10.82
C GLY A 366 21.77 21.45 -10.62
N LYS A 367 21.04 22.01 -11.60
CA LYS A 367 20.37 23.32 -11.48
C LYS A 367 18.91 23.22 -11.00
N LEU A 368 18.25 22.07 -11.16
CA LEU A 368 16.89 21.82 -10.67
C LEU A 368 16.86 21.06 -9.32
N ASP A 369 18.01 20.61 -8.82
CA ASP A 369 18.18 20.00 -7.49
C ASP A 369 17.56 20.84 -6.36
N CYS A 370 17.64 22.17 -6.48
CA CYS A 370 17.02 23.07 -5.52
C CYS A 370 15.49 22.92 -5.49
N ILE A 371 14.84 22.76 -6.66
CA ILE A 371 13.38 22.61 -6.78
C ILE A 371 12.95 21.24 -6.25
N THR A 372 13.66 20.17 -6.61
CA THR A 372 13.35 18.83 -6.12
C THR A 372 13.51 18.76 -4.59
N ALA A 373 14.58 19.35 -4.04
CA ALA A 373 14.79 19.44 -2.59
C ALA A 373 13.70 20.26 -1.87
N ILE A 374 13.24 21.37 -2.48
CA ILE A 374 12.14 22.18 -1.95
C ILE A 374 10.84 21.36 -1.91
N PHE A 375 10.44 20.73 -3.01
CA PHE A 375 9.25 19.88 -3.04
C PHE A 375 9.34 18.74 -2.04
N MET A 376 10.49 18.07 -1.95
CA MET A 376 10.69 16.99 -0.98
C MET A 376 10.58 17.47 0.47
N SER A 377 11.11 18.65 0.79
CA SER A 377 10.96 19.27 2.11
C SER A 377 9.50 19.61 2.43
N PHE A 378 8.71 20.00 1.43
CA PHE A 378 7.29 20.29 1.60
C PHE A 378 6.43 19.03 1.78
N PHE A 379 6.58 18.05 0.89
CA PHE A 379 5.80 16.82 0.90
C PHE A 379 6.10 15.90 2.09
N SER A 380 7.34 15.95 2.62
CA SER A 380 7.72 15.16 3.79
C SER A 380 7.08 15.63 5.11
N ARG A 381 6.61 16.89 5.18
CA ARG A 381 6.10 17.52 6.42
C ARG A 381 4.57 17.66 6.43
N ASN A 382 4.02 17.82 7.63
CA ASN A 382 2.64 18.22 7.81
C ASN A 382 2.50 19.72 7.51
N GLN A 383 1.73 20.05 6.48
CA GLN A 383 1.51 21.43 6.06
C GLN A 383 0.04 21.84 6.24
N PRO A 384 -0.24 23.12 6.54
CA PRO A 384 -1.61 23.62 6.68
C PRO A 384 -2.38 23.55 5.36
N LEU A 385 -3.71 23.47 5.43
CA LEU A 385 -4.55 23.35 4.24
C LEU A 385 -4.32 24.48 3.23
N ALA A 386 -4.12 25.71 3.70
CA ALA A 386 -3.84 26.87 2.86
C ALA A 386 -2.60 26.65 1.96
N PHE A 387 -1.54 26.04 2.49
CA PHE A 387 -0.34 25.71 1.72
C PHE A 387 -0.63 24.71 0.60
N TRP A 388 -1.39 23.65 0.88
CA TRP A 388 -1.76 22.69 -0.16
C TRP A 388 -2.61 23.31 -1.27
N LYS A 389 -3.37 24.38 -0.98
CA LYS A 389 -4.11 25.11 -2.03
C LYS A 389 -3.20 25.82 -3.02
N THR A 390 -2.05 26.32 -2.57
CA THR A 390 -1.11 27.08 -3.40
C THR A 390 -0.01 26.21 -4.01
N LEU A 391 0.32 25.08 -3.39
CA LEU A 391 1.34 24.15 -3.91
C LEU A 391 0.99 23.57 -5.28
N PHE A 392 -0.23 23.07 -5.49
CA PHE A 392 -0.57 22.30 -6.69
C PHE A 392 -0.61 23.11 -8.00
N PRO A 393 -1.06 24.39 -8.00
CA PRO A 393 -0.86 25.28 -9.14
C PRO A 393 0.63 25.44 -9.53
N VAL A 394 1.49 25.69 -8.54
CA VAL A 394 2.95 25.79 -8.73
C VAL A 394 3.53 24.46 -9.21
N PHE A 395 3.08 23.36 -8.61
CA PHE A 395 3.47 21.99 -8.99
C PHE A 395 3.17 21.71 -10.46
N ASN A 396 1.95 22.01 -10.92
CA ASN A 396 1.58 21.88 -12.33
C ASN A 396 2.47 22.75 -13.23
N SER A 397 2.68 24.03 -12.88
CA SER A 397 3.52 24.93 -13.68
C SER A 397 4.96 24.42 -13.80
N VAL A 398 5.53 23.88 -12.71
CA VAL A 398 6.91 23.35 -12.72
C VAL A 398 7.01 22.11 -13.61
N PHE A 399 6.02 21.20 -13.54
CA PHE A 399 6.00 20.00 -14.39
C PHE A 399 5.69 20.30 -15.86
N ASP A 400 4.94 21.37 -16.15
CA ASP A 400 4.70 21.85 -17.52
C ASP A 400 5.97 22.47 -18.16
N LEU A 401 6.85 23.06 -17.36
CA LEU A 401 8.09 23.66 -17.83
C LEU A 401 9.26 22.66 -17.87
N HIS A 402 9.39 21.84 -16.83
CA HIS A 402 10.59 21.04 -16.55
C HIS A 402 10.31 19.54 -16.45
N GLY A 403 9.11 19.07 -16.78
CA GLY A 403 8.71 17.67 -16.57
C GLY A 403 9.59 16.65 -17.31
N ALA A 404 10.12 16.97 -18.49
CA ALA A 404 11.07 16.12 -19.21
C ALA A 404 12.32 15.81 -18.36
N THR A 405 12.87 16.83 -17.69
CA THR A 405 14.06 16.70 -16.84
C THR A 405 13.70 16.08 -15.50
N LEU A 406 12.63 16.53 -14.85
CA LEU A 406 12.20 16.04 -13.53
C LEU A 406 11.80 14.55 -13.55
N MET A 407 11.27 14.08 -14.69
CA MET A 407 10.89 12.68 -14.89
C MET A 407 11.93 11.90 -15.69
N ALA A 408 13.13 12.43 -15.93
CA ALA A 408 14.23 11.70 -16.56
C ALA A 408 14.69 10.52 -15.68
N ARG A 409 15.38 9.52 -16.25
CA ARG A 409 15.86 8.32 -15.50
C ARG A 409 16.81 8.68 -14.36
N GLU A 410 17.63 9.70 -14.55
CA GLU A 410 18.54 10.22 -13.50
C GLU A 410 17.80 10.68 -12.23
N ASN A 411 16.49 10.94 -12.34
CA ASN A 411 15.63 11.44 -11.27
C ASN A 411 14.63 10.40 -10.74
N ASP A 412 14.87 9.11 -10.97
CA ASP A 412 14.01 8.04 -10.45
C ASP A 412 13.83 8.11 -8.94
N ARG A 413 14.87 8.51 -8.19
CA ARG A 413 14.78 8.70 -6.74
C ARG A 413 13.75 9.78 -6.37
N PHE A 414 13.77 10.92 -7.05
CA PHE A 414 12.81 12.00 -6.82
C PHE A 414 11.39 11.56 -7.22
N LEU A 415 11.24 10.93 -8.40
CA LEU A 415 9.95 10.45 -8.89
C LEU A 415 9.34 9.40 -7.95
N LYS A 416 10.15 8.48 -7.42
CA LYS A 416 9.73 7.51 -6.39
C LYS A 416 9.22 8.21 -5.13
N GLN A 417 9.99 9.18 -4.63
CA GLN A 417 9.63 9.86 -3.39
C GLN A 417 8.36 10.70 -3.54
N ILE A 418 8.18 11.38 -4.67
CA ILE A 418 7.00 12.23 -4.88
C ILE A 418 5.74 11.39 -5.09
N THR A 419 5.84 10.27 -5.83
CA THR A 419 4.73 9.32 -5.98
C THR A 419 4.33 8.71 -4.64
N PHE A 420 5.30 8.30 -3.81
CA PHE A 420 5.04 7.84 -2.44
C PHE A 420 4.29 8.89 -1.60
N HIS A 421 4.74 10.15 -1.62
CA HIS A 421 4.07 11.21 -0.86
C HIS A 421 2.67 11.55 -1.38
N LEU A 422 2.45 11.55 -2.70
CA LEU A 422 1.12 11.75 -3.27
C LEU A 422 0.17 10.62 -2.87
N LEU A 423 0.62 9.36 -2.95
CA LEU A 423 -0.17 8.22 -2.47
C LEU A 423 -0.44 8.33 -0.95
N ARG A 424 0.55 8.74 -0.15
CA ARG A 424 0.35 9.00 1.29
C ARG A 424 -0.72 10.06 1.54
N LEU A 425 -0.72 11.15 0.77
CA LEU A 425 -1.73 12.22 0.85
C LEU A 425 -3.12 11.74 0.39
N ALA A 426 -3.20 10.79 -0.55
CA ALA A 426 -4.45 10.15 -0.97
C ALA A 426 -5.10 9.33 0.17
N VAL A 427 -4.35 8.96 1.21
CA VAL A 427 -4.90 8.30 2.41
C VAL A 427 -5.48 9.31 3.40
N PHE A 428 -5.16 10.62 3.34
CA PHE A 428 -5.49 11.59 4.42
C PHE A 428 -6.98 11.70 4.76
N ARG A 429 -7.31 12.02 6.02
CA ARG A 429 -8.72 12.20 6.45
C ARG A 429 -9.39 13.39 5.78
N ASN A 430 -8.65 14.47 5.53
CA ASN A 430 -9.16 15.68 4.90
C ASN A 430 -9.38 15.48 3.39
N GLU A 431 -10.63 15.57 2.94
CA GLU A 431 -11.01 15.40 1.53
C GLU A 431 -10.34 16.41 0.60
N SER A 432 -10.18 17.67 1.03
CA SER A 432 -9.55 18.72 0.22
C SER A 432 -8.08 18.41 -0.08
N ILE A 433 -7.38 17.70 0.81
CA ILE A 433 -6.01 17.26 0.62
C ILE A 433 -5.98 16.04 -0.33
N ARG A 434 -6.90 15.08 -0.16
CA ARG A 434 -7.00 13.91 -1.05
C ARG A 434 -7.27 14.32 -2.51
N LYS A 435 -8.23 15.22 -2.73
CA LYS A 435 -8.52 15.76 -4.08
C LYS A 435 -7.27 16.33 -4.76
N ARG A 436 -6.42 17.00 -4.00
CA ARG A 436 -5.15 17.55 -4.50
C ARG A 436 -4.13 16.47 -4.81
N ALA A 437 -4.02 15.45 -3.96
CA ALA A 437 -3.18 14.29 -4.24
C ALA A 437 -3.59 13.60 -5.54
N VAL A 438 -4.90 13.41 -5.77
CA VAL A 438 -5.46 12.87 -7.02
C VAL A 438 -5.06 13.73 -8.22
N VAL A 439 -5.22 15.06 -8.13
CA VAL A 439 -4.77 15.98 -9.19
C VAL A 439 -3.26 15.92 -9.40
N GLY A 440 -2.46 15.76 -8.34
CA GLY A 440 -1.02 15.54 -8.44
C GLY A 440 -0.64 14.30 -9.23
N LEU A 441 -1.35 13.19 -8.99
CA LEU A 441 -1.16 11.95 -9.76
C LEU A 441 -1.53 12.15 -11.23
N GLN A 442 -2.64 12.84 -11.52
CA GLN A 442 -3.05 13.19 -12.89
C GLN A 442 -2.01 14.09 -13.60
N ILE A 443 -1.36 15.02 -12.87
CA ILE A 443 -0.27 15.86 -13.42
C ILE A 443 0.94 14.99 -13.78
N LEU A 444 1.36 14.06 -12.91
CA LEU A 444 2.47 13.17 -13.22
C LEU A 444 2.19 12.30 -14.44
N GLU A 445 0.96 11.78 -14.55
CA GLU A 445 0.55 10.99 -15.70
C GLU A 445 0.53 11.82 -16.99
N LYS A 446 -0.03 13.04 -16.93
CA LYS A 446 -0.01 14.03 -18.02
C LYS A 446 1.42 14.28 -18.49
N SER A 447 2.33 14.58 -17.57
CA SER A 447 3.74 14.84 -17.90
C SER A 447 4.43 13.60 -18.48
N SER A 448 4.18 12.40 -17.93
CA SER A 448 4.72 11.15 -18.48
C SER A 448 4.29 10.95 -19.94
N PHE A 449 3.01 11.16 -20.22
CA PHE A 449 2.45 11.00 -21.55
C PHE A 449 2.99 12.07 -22.51
N TYR A 450 3.00 13.34 -22.09
CA TYR A 450 3.42 14.47 -22.90
C TYR A 450 4.88 14.38 -23.35
N TYR A 451 5.80 14.00 -22.46
CA TYR A 451 7.23 13.99 -22.77
C TYR A 451 7.73 12.65 -23.31
N PHE A 452 7.14 11.52 -22.90
CA PHE A 452 7.67 10.19 -23.22
C PHE A 452 6.74 9.31 -24.06
N MET A 453 5.49 9.74 -24.31
CA MET A 453 4.47 8.98 -25.05
C MET A 453 4.17 7.58 -24.47
N GLN A 454 4.52 7.35 -23.20
CA GLN A 454 4.28 6.09 -22.48
C GLN A 454 4.11 6.35 -20.98
N THR A 455 3.31 5.51 -20.31
CA THR A 455 3.00 5.59 -18.87
C THR A 455 3.60 4.42 -18.07
N ALA A 456 4.16 3.41 -18.75
CA ALA A 456 4.67 2.18 -18.14
C ALA A 456 5.66 2.40 -16.98
N ARG A 457 6.64 3.31 -17.14
CA ARG A 457 7.62 3.59 -16.06
C ARG A 457 6.98 4.24 -14.84
N LEU A 458 6.07 5.20 -15.04
CA LEU A 458 5.34 5.83 -13.94
C LEU A 458 4.42 4.82 -13.24
N ARG A 459 3.76 3.95 -14.00
CA ARG A 459 2.93 2.86 -13.50
C ARG A 459 3.72 1.90 -12.60
N VAL A 460 4.87 1.42 -13.07
CA VAL A 460 5.81 0.60 -12.29
C VAL A 460 6.22 1.31 -11.00
N MET A 461 6.59 2.59 -11.08
CA MET A 461 6.98 3.39 -9.91
C MET A 461 5.85 3.52 -8.89
N LEU A 462 4.63 3.80 -9.34
CA LEU A 462 3.44 3.91 -8.49
C LEU A 462 3.08 2.57 -7.83
N ILE A 463 3.22 1.44 -8.54
CA ILE A 463 2.97 0.12 -7.97
C ILE A 463 4.02 -0.23 -6.89
N ILE A 464 5.30 0.05 -7.14
CA ILE A 464 6.37 -0.14 -6.14
C ILE A 464 6.09 0.70 -4.89
N THR A 465 5.81 1.99 -5.08
CA THR A 465 5.59 2.92 -3.96
C THR A 465 4.29 2.64 -3.22
N LEU A 466 3.26 2.13 -3.90
CA LEU A 466 2.06 1.61 -3.25
C LEU A 466 2.40 0.40 -2.38
N SER A 467 3.19 -0.55 -2.87
CA SER A 467 3.63 -1.70 -2.05
C SER A 467 4.37 -1.27 -0.78
N GLU A 468 5.22 -0.24 -0.87
CA GLU A 468 5.94 0.33 0.29
C GLU A 468 4.97 1.09 1.23
N LEU A 469 4.01 1.82 0.68
CA LEU A 469 2.99 2.51 1.48
C LEU A 469 2.12 1.52 2.25
N MET A 470 1.80 0.37 1.66
CA MET A 470 0.97 -0.66 2.30
C MET A 470 1.65 -1.32 3.51
N SER A 471 2.98 -1.26 3.63
CA SER A 471 3.67 -1.65 4.87
C SER A 471 3.63 -0.59 5.96
N ASP A 472 3.48 0.69 5.59
CA ASP A 472 3.46 1.82 6.53
C ASP A 472 2.04 2.20 6.99
N VAL A 473 1.02 1.91 6.17
CA VAL A 473 -0.37 2.26 6.43
C VAL A 473 -1.09 1.07 7.07
N GLN A 474 -1.88 1.35 8.12
CA GLN A 474 -2.81 0.35 8.65
C GLN A 474 -3.90 0.10 7.63
N VAL A 475 -3.84 -1.05 6.96
CA VAL A 475 -4.77 -1.46 5.91
C VAL A 475 -5.95 -2.26 6.45
N THR A 476 -5.78 -2.84 7.64
CA THR A 476 -6.82 -3.59 8.37
C THR A 476 -7.01 -3.01 9.77
N GLN A 477 -8.23 -3.10 10.29
CA GLN A 477 -8.59 -2.76 11.66
C GLN A 477 -9.28 -3.96 12.32
N MET A 478 -9.06 -4.16 13.62
CA MET A 478 -9.74 -5.22 14.38
C MET A 478 -11.10 -4.73 14.89
N LYS A 479 -12.16 -5.50 14.62
CA LYS A 479 -13.51 -5.28 15.14
C LYS A 479 -13.62 -5.69 16.61
N SER A 480 -14.71 -5.28 17.25
CA SER A 480 -15.04 -5.66 18.63
C SER A 480 -15.23 -7.16 18.85
N ASP A 481 -15.50 -7.92 17.77
CA ASP A 481 -15.64 -9.38 17.76
C ASP A 481 -14.31 -10.12 17.52
N GLY A 482 -13.18 -9.40 17.34
CA GLY A 482 -11.86 -9.98 17.06
C GLY A 482 -11.59 -10.28 15.58
N THR A 483 -12.54 -10.04 14.67
CA THR A 483 -12.33 -10.20 13.23
C THR A 483 -11.64 -8.98 12.60
N LEU A 484 -10.91 -9.17 11.51
CA LEU A 484 -10.27 -8.08 10.77
C LEU A 484 -11.21 -7.49 9.72
N GLU A 485 -11.21 -6.18 9.58
CA GLU A 485 -11.94 -5.44 8.55
C GLU A 485 -11.05 -4.44 7.81
N GLU A 486 -11.49 -3.99 6.63
CA GLU A 486 -10.82 -2.92 5.88
C GLU A 486 -10.77 -1.63 6.72
N SER A 487 -9.58 -1.06 6.88
CA SER A 487 -9.40 0.18 7.64
C SER A 487 -10.02 1.39 6.92
N GLY A 488 -10.29 2.45 7.69
CA GLY A 488 -10.75 3.71 7.12
C GLY A 488 -9.72 4.37 6.20
N GLU A 489 -8.43 4.10 6.41
CA GLU A 489 -7.30 4.51 5.57
C GLU A 489 -7.37 3.84 4.19
N ALA A 490 -7.52 2.52 4.14
CA ALA A 490 -7.62 1.74 2.91
C ALA A 490 -8.82 2.18 2.06
N ARG A 491 -9.99 2.37 2.69
CA ARG A 491 -11.20 2.85 2.00
C ARG A 491 -11.03 4.24 1.39
N ARG A 492 -10.30 5.14 2.08
CA ARG A 492 -9.97 6.48 1.57
C ARG A 492 -9.03 6.44 0.38
N LEU A 493 -8.05 5.54 0.40
CA LEU A 493 -7.12 5.34 -0.69
C LEU A 493 -7.84 4.81 -1.94
N ARG A 494 -8.63 3.75 -1.79
CA ARG A 494 -9.48 3.19 -2.84
C ARG A 494 -10.32 4.27 -3.51
N LYS A 495 -11.05 5.06 -2.71
CA LYS A 495 -11.89 6.15 -3.22
C LYS A 495 -11.07 7.18 -4.01
N SER A 496 -9.88 7.53 -3.54
CA SER A 496 -9.01 8.50 -4.24
C SER A 496 -8.52 7.95 -5.59
N LEU A 497 -8.19 6.65 -5.67
CA LEU A 497 -7.79 6.00 -6.92
C LEU A 497 -8.96 5.91 -7.90
N GLU A 498 -10.16 5.59 -7.42
CA GLU A 498 -11.40 5.63 -8.24
C GLU A 498 -11.68 7.05 -8.76
N GLU A 499 -11.55 8.08 -7.90
CA GLU A 499 -11.72 9.49 -8.29
C GLU A 499 -10.68 9.95 -9.32
N MET A 500 -9.49 9.35 -9.34
CA MET A 500 -8.43 9.66 -10.33
C MET A 500 -8.85 9.33 -11.77
N ALA A 501 -9.62 8.25 -11.96
CA ALA A 501 -10.07 7.78 -13.27
C ALA A 501 -11.47 8.31 -13.67
N ASP A 502 -12.13 9.10 -12.80
CA ASP A 502 -13.47 9.62 -13.06
C ASP A 502 -13.43 10.92 -13.86
N GLU A 503 -13.57 10.80 -15.19
CA GLU A 503 -13.62 11.92 -16.14
C GLU A 503 -14.70 12.95 -15.76
N SER A 504 -15.86 12.50 -15.26
CA SER A 504 -16.99 13.39 -14.96
C SER A 504 -16.71 14.33 -13.78
N LYS A 505 -15.83 13.92 -12.86
CA LYS A 505 -15.46 14.69 -11.67
C LYS A 505 -14.18 15.50 -11.86
N SER A 506 -13.35 15.16 -12.85
CA SER A 506 -12.03 15.77 -13.05
C SER A 506 -12.07 17.29 -13.21
N SER A 507 -13.02 17.84 -13.98
CA SER A 507 -13.17 19.30 -14.14
C SER A 507 -13.42 20.02 -12.81
N ASN A 508 -14.28 19.44 -11.96
CA ASN A 508 -14.56 19.96 -10.63
C ASN A 508 -13.33 19.82 -9.70
N LEU A 509 -12.59 18.72 -9.80
CA LEU A 509 -11.36 18.49 -9.02
C LEU A 509 -10.27 19.52 -9.35
N LEU A 510 -10.06 19.81 -10.64
CA LEU A 510 -9.10 20.82 -11.09
C LEU A 510 -9.47 22.21 -10.57
N ARG A 511 -10.74 22.60 -10.69
CA ARG A 511 -11.24 23.89 -10.19
C ARG A 511 -11.07 24.01 -8.67
N ASP A 512 -11.40 22.97 -7.91
CA ASP A 512 -11.20 22.91 -6.45
C ASP A 512 -9.72 23.00 -6.04
N CYS A 513 -8.81 22.65 -6.95
CA CYS A 513 -7.36 22.72 -6.78
C CYS A 513 -6.72 24.00 -7.31
N GLY A 514 -7.50 24.93 -7.87
CA GLY A 514 -7.01 26.21 -8.41
C GLY A 514 -6.35 26.08 -9.79
N LEU A 515 -6.67 25.02 -10.54
CA LEU A 515 -6.17 24.78 -11.90
C LEU A 515 -7.28 25.04 -12.93
N PRO A 516 -6.94 25.49 -14.15
CA PRO A 516 -7.91 25.60 -15.24
C PRO A 516 -8.40 24.22 -15.68
N GLU A 517 -9.62 24.13 -16.23
CA GLU A 517 -10.16 22.85 -16.75
C GLU A 517 -9.31 22.28 -17.90
N SER A 518 -8.58 23.14 -18.60
CA SER A 518 -7.60 22.75 -19.62
C SER A 518 -6.26 22.29 -19.07
N ALA A 519 -6.05 22.24 -17.75
CA ALA A 519 -4.75 21.90 -17.15
C ALA A 519 -4.24 20.52 -17.54
N LEU A 520 -5.12 19.57 -17.85
CA LEU A 520 -4.75 18.23 -18.32
C LEU A 520 -4.66 18.11 -19.85
N ALA A 521 -5.17 19.11 -20.59
CA ALA A 521 -5.09 19.12 -22.04
C ALA A 521 -3.64 19.36 -22.48
N THR A 522 -3.10 18.46 -23.30
CA THR A 522 -1.72 18.53 -23.77
C THR A 522 -1.67 18.46 -25.28
N ILE A 523 -1.16 19.52 -25.91
CA ILE A 523 -0.87 19.55 -27.34
C ILE A 523 0.66 19.51 -27.47
N PRO A 524 1.27 18.36 -27.80
CA PRO A 524 2.71 18.27 -28.03
C PRO A 524 3.14 19.17 -29.19
N GLU A 525 4.29 19.85 -29.07
CA GLU A 525 4.84 20.74 -30.13
C GLU A 525 4.96 20.07 -31.52
N ARG A 526 4.94 18.74 -31.58
CA ARG A 526 5.08 17.93 -32.81
C ARG A 526 3.79 17.28 -33.30
N SER A 527 2.63 17.54 -32.69
CA SER A 527 1.35 16.97 -33.13
C SER A 527 0.18 17.94 -32.93
N ALA A 528 -0.69 18.04 -33.94
CA ALA A 528 -1.85 18.93 -33.92
C ALA A 528 -3.04 18.41 -33.09
N GLU A 529 -2.91 17.27 -32.42
CA GLU A 529 -4.00 16.61 -31.68
C GLU A 529 -3.68 16.53 -30.18
N ASN A 530 -4.69 16.80 -29.34
CA ASN A 530 -4.64 16.55 -27.90
C ASN A 530 -4.52 15.04 -27.68
N LYS A 531 -3.48 14.60 -26.97
CA LYS A 531 -3.21 13.16 -26.79
C LYS A 531 -3.51 12.65 -25.38
N TRP A 532 -4.08 13.47 -24.49
CA TRP A 532 -4.57 12.97 -23.20
C TRP A 532 -5.57 11.83 -23.41
N SER A 533 -5.31 10.66 -22.80
CA SER A 533 -6.19 9.50 -22.91
C SER A 533 -6.67 9.03 -21.56
N TRP A 534 -7.98 9.17 -21.31
CA TRP A 534 -8.64 8.61 -20.14
C TRP A 534 -8.56 7.08 -20.07
N SER A 535 -8.30 6.40 -21.19
CA SER A 535 -8.10 4.94 -21.17
C SER A 535 -6.84 4.54 -20.41
N GLU A 536 -5.75 5.31 -20.55
CA GLU A 536 -4.49 5.05 -19.85
C GLU A 536 -4.59 5.36 -18.36
N VAL A 537 -5.26 6.47 -18.02
CA VAL A 537 -5.56 6.88 -16.63
C VAL A 537 -6.38 5.80 -15.93
N LYS A 538 -7.41 5.30 -16.62
CA LYS A 538 -8.25 4.22 -16.10
C LYS A 538 -7.44 2.94 -15.91
N TYR A 539 -6.63 2.55 -16.88
CA TYR A 539 -5.77 1.38 -16.76
C TYR A 539 -4.78 1.51 -15.58
N LEU A 540 -4.17 2.68 -15.39
CA LEU A 540 -3.28 2.95 -14.25
C LEU A 540 -4.03 2.86 -12.91
N SER A 541 -5.21 3.47 -12.81
CA SER A 541 -6.06 3.38 -11.63
C SER A 541 -6.46 1.93 -11.32
N ASP A 542 -6.94 1.20 -12.33
CA ASP A 542 -7.33 -0.21 -12.22
C ASP A 542 -6.15 -1.08 -11.76
N SER A 543 -4.93 -0.81 -12.25
CA SER A 543 -3.71 -1.51 -11.81
C SER A 543 -3.38 -1.25 -10.34
N LEU A 544 -3.50 0.00 -9.88
CA LEU A 544 -3.26 0.37 -8.47
C LEU A 544 -4.34 -0.16 -7.54
N LEU A 545 -5.60 -0.15 -7.98
CA LEU A 545 -6.72 -0.74 -7.25
C LEU A 545 -6.56 -2.24 -7.10
N LEU A 546 -6.13 -2.92 -8.17
CA LEU A 546 -5.91 -4.37 -8.14
C LEU A 546 -4.75 -4.75 -7.19
N ALA A 547 -3.69 -3.94 -7.13
CA ALA A 547 -2.61 -4.08 -6.12
C ALA A 547 -3.11 -3.83 -4.69
N LEU A 548 -3.87 -2.76 -4.47
CA LEU A 548 -4.49 -2.45 -3.18
C LEU A 548 -5.40 -3.59 -2.71
N ASP A 549 -6.22 -4.12 -3.60
CA ASP A 549 -7.19 -5.18 -3.31
C ASP A 549 -6.54 -6.50 -2.99
N ALA A 550 -5.54 -6.91 -3.78
CA ALA A 550 -4.80 -8.14 -3.50
C ALA A 550 -4.09 -8.06 -2.14
N SER A 551 -3.48 -6.92 -1.81
CA SER A 551 -2.84 -6.69 -0.50
C SER A 551 -3.83 -6.67 0.66
N LEU A 552 -4.99 -6.04 0.49
CA LEU A 552 -6.05 -6.03 1.50
C LEU A 552 -6.62 -7.43 1.74
N GLU A 553 -6.97 -8.15 0.68
CA GLU A 553 -7.50 -9.51 0.80
C GLU A 553 -6.51 -10.43 1.50
N HIS A 554 -5.21 -10.34 1.16
CA HIS A 554 -4.17 -11.11 1.82
C HIS A 554 -4.04 -10.76 3.30
N ALA A 555 -4.03 -9.47 3.65
CA ALA A 555 -3.94 -9.02 5.05
C ALA A 555 -5.16 -9.46 5.89
N LEU A 556 -6.36 -9.40 5.32
CA LEU A 556 -7.61 -9.84 5.98
C LEU A 556 -7.64 -11.35 6.23
N LEU A 557 -6.97 -12.14 5.39
CA LEU A 557 -6.88 -13.58 5.55
C LEU A 557 -5.87 -14.01 6.62
N GLY A 558 -5.03 -13.10 7.14
CA GLY A 558 -3.90 -13.44 8.01
C GLY A 558 -4.23 -14.32 9.22
N SER A 559 -5.43 -14.20 9.81
CA SER A 559 -5.88 -15.04 10.92
C SER A 559 -6.36 -16.44 10.51
N VAL A 560 -6.70 -16.64 9.23
CA VAL A 560 -7.34 -17.85 8.68
C VAL A 560 -6.38 -18.66 7.80
N MET A 561 -5.26 -18.08 7.36
CA MET A 561 -4.31 -18.71 6.43
C MET A 561 -3.72 -20.04 6.90
N SER A 562 -3.57 -20.25 8.23
CA SER A 562 -3.09 -21.53 8.77
C SER A 562 -4.10 -22.66 8.64
N MET A 563 -5.40 -22.31 8.61
CA MET A 563 -6.52 -23.26 8.54
C MET A 563 -6.93 -23.53 7.09
N ASP A 564 -7.09 -22.48 6.27
CA ASP A 564 -7.43 -22.59 4.85
C ASP A 564 -6.23 -22.30 3.96
N ARG A 565 -5.44 -23.34 3.71
CA ARG A 565 -4.25 -23.23 2.87
C ARG A 565 -4.58 -22.97 1.40
N TYR A 566 -5.79 -23.31 0.93
CA TYR A 566 -6.21 -22.97 -0.44
C TYR A 566 -6.44 -21.48 -0.61
N ALA A 567 -7.15 -20.85 0.34
CA ALA A 567 -7.32 -19.39 0.32
C ALA A 567 -5.97 -18.66 0.49
N ALA A 568 -5.06 -19.21 1.30
CA ALA A 568 -3.70 -18.67 1.41
C ALA A 568 -2.98 -18.69 0.05
N ALA A 569 -2.96 -19.83 -0.65
CA ALA A 569 -2.36 -19.96 -1.97
C ALA A 569 -3.01 -19.02 -3.01
N GLU A 570 -4.35 -18.91 -3.01
CA GLU A 570 -5.06 -17.97 -3.88
C GLU A 570 -4.71 -16.51 -3.59
N SER A 571 -4.49 -16.15 -2.32
CA SER A 571 -4.10 -14.79 -1.93
C SER A 571 -2.71 -14.44 -2.46
N PHE A 572 -1.74 -15.36 -2.36
CA PHE A 572 -0.40 -15.18 -2.94
C PHE A 572 -0.46 -15.12 -4.47
N TYR A 573 -1.30 -15.94 -5.10
CA TYR A 573 -1.53 -15.88 -6.54
C TYR A 573 -2.09 -14.53 -6.98
N LYS A 574 -3.11 -14.00 -6.28
CA LYS A 574 -3.67 -12.67 -6.57
C LYS A 574 -2.62 -11.57 -6.42
N LEU A 575 -1.80 -11.61 -5.37
CA LEU A 575 -0.68 -10.69 -5.20
C LEU A 575 0.33 -10.80 -6.36
N ALA A 576 0.70 -12.02 -6.75
CA ALA A 576 1.59 -12.24 -7.88
C ALA A 576 1.02 -11.60 -9.16
N MET A 577 -0.26 -11.81 -9.46
CA MET A 577 -0.90 -11.20 -10.63
C MET A 577 -1.00 -9.67 -10.52
N ALA A 578 -1.24 -9.15 -9.32
CA ALA A 578 -1.35 -7.72 -9.09
C ALA A 578 -0.05 -6.96 -9.27
N PHE A 579 1.05 -7.58 -8.88
CA PHE A 579 2.39 -7.02 -9.02
C PHE A 579 3.09 -7.45 -10.32
N ALA A 580 2.40 -8.11 -11.25
CA ALA A 580 2.94 -8.55 -12.54
C ALA A 580 3.68 -7.45 -13.35
N PRO A 581 3.22 -6.18 -13.37
CA PRO A 581 3.94 -5.09 -14.05
C PRO A 581 5.35 -4.82 -13.48
N VAL A 582 5.62 -5.25 -12.24
CA VAL A 582 6.90 -5.07 -11.54
C VAL A 582 7.59 -6.44 -11.38
N PRO A 583 8.55 -6.80 -12.25
CA PRO A 583 9.09 -8.15 -12.31
C PRO A 583 9.63 -8.69 -10.99
N ASP A 584 10.32 -7.87 -10.18
CA ASP A 584 10.89 -8.31 -8.91
C ASP A 584 9.82 -8.66 -7.87
N LEU A 585 8.75 -7.85 -7.77
CA LEU A 585 7.63 -8.11 -6.87
C LEU A 585 6.82 -9.32 -7.36
N HIS A 586 6.60 -9.41 -8.67
CA HIS A 586 5.93 -10.55 -9.29
C HIS A 586 6.67 -11.87 -8.99
N ILE A 587 7.99 -11.91 -9.21
CA ILE A 587 8.85 -13.05 -8.90
C ILE A 587 8.82 -13.37 -7.40
N MET A 588 8.90 -12.35 -6.53
CA MET A 588 8.85 -12.55 -5.08
C MET A 588 7.54 -13.26 -4.66
N TRP A 589 6.39 -12.78 -5.12
CA TRP A 589 5.10 -13.38 -4.75
C TRP A 589 4.88 -14.76 -5.36
N LEU A 590 5.36 -15.02 -6.58
CA LEU A 590 5.36 -16.38 -7.16
C LEU A 590 6.26 -17.34 -6.36
N LEU A 591 7.39 -16.87 -5.83
CA LEU A 591 8.25 -17.69 -4.96
C LEU A 591 7.59 -17.96 -3.60
N HIS A 592 6.91 -16.98 -3.00
CA HIS A 592 6.12 -17.21 -1.79
C HIS A 592 4.99 -18.22 -2.02
N LEU A 593 4.32 -18.15 -3.17
CA LEU A 593 3.34 -19.15 -3.58
C LEU A 593 3.97 -20.54 -3.77
N CYS A 594 5.15 -20.61 -4.40
CA CYS A 594 5.92 -21.85 -4.56
C CYS A 594 6.31 -22.47 -3.21
N ASP A 595 6.73 -21.66 -2.24
CA ASP A 595 7.08 -22.14 -0.90
C ASP A 595 5.84 -22.64 -0.14
N ALA A 596 4.72 -21.92 -0.22
CA ALA A 596 3.45 -22.36 0.35
C ALA A 596 2.98 -23.71 -0.23
N HIS A 597 3.14 -23.92 -1.55
CA HIS A 597 2.83 -25.20 -2.18
C HIS A 597 3.75 -26.33 -1.74
N GLN A 598 5.04 -26.06 -1.52
CA GLN A 598 5.97 -27.05 -0.98
C GLN A 598 5.62 -27.44 0.47
N GLU A 599 5.20 -26.49 1.30
CA GLU A 599 4.69 -26.76 2.65
C GLU A 599 3.39 -27.59 2.64
N MET A 600 2.57 -27.42 1.61
CA MET A 600 1.38 -28.24 1.33
C MET A 600 1.69 -29.58 0.65
N GLN A 601 2.95 -29.84 0.27
CA GLN A 601 3.35 -30.97 -0.57
C GLN A 601 2.60 -31.04 -1.93
N SER A 602 2.13 -29.90 -2.42
CA SER A 602 1.52 -29.72 -3.73
C SER A 602 2.61 -29.51 -4.78
N TRP A 603 3.37 -30.57 -5.07
CA TRP A 603 4.61 -30.48 -5.85
C TRP A 603 4.40 -30.00 -7.29
N ALA A 604 3.28 -30.33 -7.92
CA ALA A 604 3.00 -29.92 -9.30
C ALA A 604 2.72 -28.40 -9.39
N GLU A 605 1.93 -27.86 -8.47
CA GLU A 605 1.62 -26.42 -8.38
C GLU A 605 2.87 -25.61 -7.99
N ALA A 606 3.69 -26.14 -7.07
CA ALA A 606 4.99 -25.55 -6.75
C ALA A 606 5.90 -25.48 -7.99
N ALA A 607 5.96 -26.58 -8.76
CA ALA A 607 6.75 -26.62 -9.99
C ALA A 607 6.23 -25.62 -11.03
N GLN A 608 4.91 -25.50 -11.21
CA GLN A 608 4.29 -24.50 -12.08
C GLN A 608 4.69 -23.06 -11.68
N CYS A 609 4.76 -22.75 -10.39
CA CYS A 609 5.22 -21.45 -9.91
C CYS A 609 6.69 -21.18 -10.28
N ALA A 610 7.57 -22.19 -10.13
CA ALA A 610 8.97 -22.09 -10.52
C ALA A 610 9.14 -21.92 -12.05
N VAL A 611 8.32 -22.60 -12.86
CA VAL A 611 8.27 -22.40 -14.33
C VAL A 611 7.80 -20.99 -14.67
N ALA A 612 6.77 -20.46 -13.98
CA ALA A 612 6.29 -19.11 -14.19
C ALA A 612 7.38 -18.06 -13.88
N VAL A 613 8.10 -18.21 -12.77
CA VAL A 613 9.25 -17.36 -12.42
C VAL A 613 10.32 -17.40 -13.53
N ALA A 614 10.68 -18.59 -14.00
CA ALA A 614 11.62 -18.74 -15.11
C ALA A 614 11.10 -18.06 -16.39
N GLY A 615 9.79 -18.15 -16.65
CA GLY A 615 9.12 -17.52 -17.79
C GLY A 615 9.23 -16.01 -17.79
N VAL A 616 9.01 -15.37 -16.65
CA VAL A 616 9.18 -13.91 -16.49
C VAL A 616 10.62 -13.50 -16.83
N VAL A 617 11.62 -14.23 -16.32
CA VAL A 617 13.04 -13.95 -16.60
C VAL A 617 13.36 -14.19 -18.08
N MET A 618 12.91 -15.30 -18.65
CA MET A 618 13.14 -15.65 -20.06
C MET A 618 12.51 -14.63 -21.01
N GLN A 619 11.28 -14.17 -20.73
CA GLN A 619 10.62 -13.13 -21.52
C GLN A 619 11.42 -11.82 -21.51
N ALA A 620 11.91 -11.38 -20.33
CA ALA A 620 12.72 -10.19 -20.20
C ALA A 620 14.05 -10.29 -20.97
N LEU A 621 14.72 -11.47 -20.94
CA LEU A 621 15.97 -11.72 -21.67
C LEU A 621 15.76 -11.78 -23.19
N VAL A 622 14.67 -12.40 -23.65
CA VAL A 622 14.31 -12.45 -25.07
C VAL A 622 13.97 -11.05 -25.59
N ALA A 623 13.27 -10.22 -24.80
CA ALA A 623 13.01 -8.82 -25.14
C ALA A 623 14.30 -7.99 -25.27
N ARG A 624 15.34 -8.32 -24.50
CA ARG A 624 16.68 -7.71 -24.55
C ARG A 624 17.59 -8.29 -25.63
N ASN A 625 17.13 -9.29 -26.37
CA ASN A 625 17.89 -9.99 -27.41
C ASN A 625 19.23 -10.58 -26.92
N ASP A 626 19.20 -11.30 -25.79
CA ASP A 626 20.37 -11.96 -25.17
C ASP A 626 21.01 -13.06 -26.06
N GLY A 627 20.30 -13.54 -27.08
CA GLY A 627 20.83 -14.46 -28.10
C GLY A 627 20.88 -15.94 -27.68
N VAL A 628 20.58 -16.29 -26.42
CA VAL A 628 20.55 -17.67 -25.94
C VAL A 628 19.18 -18.35 -26.14
N TRP A 629 18.09 -17.64 -25.82
CA TRP A 629 16.71 -18.10 -26.02
C TRP A 629 16.01 -17.28 -27.11
N SER A 630 15.04 -17.90 -27.78
CA SER A 630 14.19 -17.28 -28.81
C SER A 630 12.73 -17.25 -28.36
N LYS A 631 11.88 -16.56 -29.13
CA LYS A 631 10.42 -16.58 -28.93
C LYS A 631 9.83 -18.00 -28.97
N ASP A 632 10.45 -18.92 -29.72
CA ASP A 632 10.02 -20.32 -29.78
C ASP A 632 10.26 -21.04 -28.45
N HIS A 633 11.36 -20.73 -27.77
CA HIS A 633 11.65 -21.28 -26.44
C HIS A 633 10.64 -20.79 -25.39
N VAL A 634 10.24 -19.52 -25.45
CA VAL A 634 9.15 -18.99 -24.59
C VAL A 634 7.82 -19.66 -24.92
N THR A 635 7.57 -19.95 -26.20
CA THR A 635 6.37 -20.68 -26.64
C THR A 635 6.38 -22.14 -26.16
N ALA A 636 7.53 -22.80 -26.16
CA ALA A 636 7.70 -24.14 -25.61
C ALA A 636 7.49 -24.14 -24.08
N LEU A 637 8.01 -23.14 -23.36
CA LEU A 637 7.74 -22.97 -21.94
C LEU A 637 6.24 -22.79 -21.65
N ARG A 638 5.49 -22.09 -22.51
CA ARG A 638 4.03 -21.92 -22.37
C ARG A 638 3.26 -23.24 -22.47
N LYS A 639 3.77 -24.23 -23.20
CA LYS A 639 3.18 -25.57 -23.23
C LYS A 639 3.29 -26.28 -21.87
N ILE A 640 4.28 -25.90 -21.06
CA ILE A 640 4.49 -26.41 -19.70
C ILE A 640 3.63 -25.62 -18.71
N CYS A 641 3.65 -24.29 -18.81
CA CYS A 641 2.88 -23.37 -17.97
C CYS A 641 2.10 -22.37 -18.83
N PRO A 642 0.82 -22.64 -19.14
CA PRO A 642 0.00 -21.76 -19.99
C PRO A 642 -0.18 -20.33 -19.45
N MET A 643 0.00 -20.14 -18.14
CA MET A 643 -0.09 -18.85 -17.46
C MET A 643 1.05 -17.88 -17.80
N VAL A 644 2.13 -18.34 -18.44
CA VAL A 644 3.20 -17.46 -18.94
C VAL A 644 2.65 -16.66 -20.14
N SER A 645 2.31 -15.39 -19.88
CA SER A 645 1.62 -14.48 -20.80
C SER A 645 2.26 -14.41 -22.20
N SER A 646 1.46 -14.10 -23.24
CA SER A 646 1.96 -13.83 -24.60
C SER A 646 2.40 -12.39 -24.80
N GLU A 647 1.84 -11.48 -24.02
CA GLU A 647 2.19 -10.07 -24.05
C GLU A 647 3.48 -9.91 -23.27
N ILE A 648 4.58 -9.78 -24.02
CA ILE A 648 5.76 -9.09 -23.55
C ILE A 648 5.24 -7.73 -23.09
N THR A 649 4.95 -7.55 -21.81
CA THR A 649 4.71 -6.22 -21.27
C THR A 649 6.01 -5.48 -21.55
N SER A 650 6.01 -4.61 -22.57
CA SER A 650 7.12 -3.70 -22.88
C SER A 650 7.56 -2.91 -21.65
N GLU A 651 6.67 -2.87 -20.65
CA GLU A 651 6.87 -2.42 -19.28
C GLU A 651 8.04 -3.09 -18.57
N ALA A 652 8.23 -4.42 -18.65
CA ALA A 652 9.30 -5.13 -17.93
C ALA A 652 10.71 -4.72 -18.39
N SER A 653 10.88 -4.39 -19.68
CA SER A 653 12.11 -3.80 -20.21
C SER A 653 12.24 -2.29 -19.92
N ALA A 654 11.13 -1.59 -19.73
CA ALA A 654 11.09 -0.18 -19.36
C ALA A 654 11.22 0.07 -17.84
N ALA A 655 11.03 -0.98 -17.03
CA ALA A 655 10.97 -0.99 -15.56
C ALA A 655 12.33 -1.03 -14.84
N GLU A 656 13.45 -0.83 -15.55
CA GLU A 656 14.74 -0.59 -14.87
C GLU A 656 14.67 0.73 -14.10
N VAL A 657 14.24 0.62 -12.84
CA VAL A 657 14.25 1.67 -11.83
C VAL A 657 15.40 1.36 -10.88
N GLU A 658 16.17 2.35 -10.46
CA GLU A 658 17.33 2.16 -9.58
C GLU A 658 16.98 1.28 -8.34
N GLY A 659 17.58 0.09 -8.27
CA GLY A 659 17.31 -0.91 -7.21
C GLY A 659 16.31 -2.03 -7.56
N TYR A 660 15.58 -1.94 -8.68
CA TYR A 660 14.62 -2.95 -9.17
C TYR A 660 14.90 -3.35 -10.64
N GLY A 661 14.85 -4.64 -10.96
CA GLY A 661 14.83 -5.18 -12.33
C GLY A 661 16.17 -5.57 -12.97
N ALA A 662 17.33 -5.31 -12.35
CA ALA A 662 18.63 -5.57 -13.00
C ALA A 662 19.40 -6.81 -12.47
N SER A 663 19.37 -7.10 -11.16
CA SER A 663 20.26 -8.12 -10.58
C SER A 663 19.73 -9.55 -10.66
N LYS A 664 18.40 -9.74 -10.70
CA LYS A 664 17.76 -11.07 -10.69
C LYS A 664 17.42 -11.60 -12.09
N LEU A 665 17.33 -10.74 -13.10
CA LEU A 665 16.92 -11.10 -14.47
C LEU A 665 18.11 -11.56 -15.32
N THR A 666 18.73 -12.67 -14.95
CA THR A 666 19.89 -13.24 -15.65
C THR A 666 19.60 -14.63 -16.21
N VAL A 667 20.37 -15.05 -17.21
CA VAL A 667 20.30 -16.43 -17.75
C VAL A 667 20.53 -17.47 -16.64
N ASP A 668 21.45 -17.19 -15.71
CA ASP A 668 21.74 -18.07 -14.56
C ASP A 668 20.55 -18.19 -13.61
N SER A 669 19.84 -17.09 -13.34
CA SER A 669 18.61 -17.11 -12.54
C SER A 669 17.53 -17.96 -13.22
N ALA A 670 17.29 -17.75 -14.52
CA ALA A 670 16.31 -18.54 -15.26
C ALA A 670 16.64 -20.05 -15.22
N VAL A 671 17.90 -20.42 -15.46
CA VAL A 671 18.35 -21.83 -15.37
C VAL A 671 18.14 -22.38 -13.96
N LYS A 672 18.45 -21.60 -12.91
CA LYS A 672 18.24 -22.01 -11.52
C LYS A 672 16.76 -22.34 -11.24
N TYR A 673 15.83 -21.50 -11.70
CA TYR A 673 14.40 -21.73 -11.49
C TYR A 673 13.85 -22.87 -12.36
N LEU A 674 14.35 -23.04 -13.60
CA LEU A 674 14.05 -24.22 -14.42
C LEU A 674 14.53 -25.52 -13.74
N GLN A 675 15.73 -25.52 -13.16
CA GLN A 675 16.24 -26.68 -12.40
C GLN A 675 15.42 -26.97 -11.14
N LEU A 676 14.98 -25.93 -10.43
CA LEU A 676 14.06 -26.08 -9.29
C LEU A 676 12.73 -26.70 -9.76
N ALA A 677 12.13 -26.19 -10.84
CA ALA A 677 10.91 -26.74 -11.42
C ALA A 677 11.08 -28.21 -11.84
N ASN A 678 12.23 -28.56 -12.44
CA ASN A 678 12.54 -29.95 -12.81
C ASN A 678 12.59 -30.88 -11.58
N LYS A 679 13.20 -30.44 -10.48
CA LYS A 679 13.23 -31.19 -9.22
C LYS A 679 11.83 -31.38 -8.64
N LEU A 680 11.01 -30.32 -8.62
CA LEU A 680 9.66 -30.36 -8.08
C LEU A 680 8.72 -31.22 -8.93
N PHE A 681 8.80 -31.15 -10.26
CA PHE A 681 8.04 -32.05 -11.14
C PHE A 681 8.50 -33.50 -11.03
N SER A 682 9.80 -33.74 -10.80
CA SER A 682 10.30 -35.09 -10.52
C SER A 682 9.76 -35.64 -9.19
N GLN A 683 9.55 -34.79 -8.19
CA GLN A 683 8.89 -35.17 -6.93
C GLN A 683 7.39 -35.41 -7.12
N ALA A 684 6.76 -34.70 -8.05
CA ALA A 684 5.38 -34.93 -8.48
C ALA A 684 5.22 -36.15 -9.42
N GLU A 685 6.33 -36.81 -9.80
CA GLU A 685 6.36 -37.89 -10.80
C GLU A 685 5.79 -37.49 -12.18
N LEU A 686 5.86 -36.20 -12.53
CA LEU A 686 5.42 -35.63 -13.81
C LEU A 686 6.59 -35.48 -14.78
N TYR A 687 7.18 -36.61 -15.16
CA TYR A 687 8.45 -36.69 -15.90
C TYR A 687 8.42 -36.05 -17.30
N HIS A 688 7.26 -35.95 -17.95
CA HIS A 688 7.10 -35.29 -19.24
C HIS A 688 7.43 -33.78 -19.20
N PHE A 689 7.06 -33.10 -18.12
CA PHE A 689 7.47 -31.72 -17.90
C PHE A 689 8.97 -31.64 -17.60
N CYS A 690 9.53 -32.62 -16.89
CA CYS A 690 10.97 -32.68 -16.61
C CYS A 690 11.80 -32.71 -17.91
N ALA A 691 11.43 -33.58 -18.86
CA ALA A 691 12.10 -33.66 -20.15
C ALA A 691 12.04 -32.33 -20.92
N SER A 692 10.84 -31.75 -21.02
CA SER A 692 10.60 -30.47 -21.69
C SER A 692 11.40 -29.31 -21.08
N ILE A 693 11.57 -29.30 -19.75
CA ILE A 693 12.37 -28.29 -19.05
C ILE A 693 13.86 -28.45 -19.37
N LEU A 694 14.39 -29.68 -19.39
CA LEU A 694 15.81 -29.90 -19.70
C LEU A 694 16.13 -29.49 -21.15
N GLU A 695 15.20 -29.68 -22.08
CA GLU A 695 15.33 -29.20 -23.46
C GLU A 695 15.47 -27.66 -23.55
N LEU A 696 14.86 -26.91 -22.64
CA LEU A 696 15.03 -25.45 -22.55
C LEU A 696 16.37 -25.03 -21.95
N VAL A 697 17.00 -25.88 -21.12
CA VAL A 697 18.31 -25.60 -20.49
C VAL A 697 19.47 -25.95 -21.41
N ILE A 698 19.33 -26.97 -22.27
CA ILE A 698 20.40 -27.42 -23.19
C ILE A 698 21.01 -26.30 -24.06
N PRO A 699 20.23 -25.39 -24.69
CA PRO A 699 20.78 -24.28 -25.47
C PRO A 699 21.77 -23.40 -24.68
N VAL A 700 21.51 -23.19 -23.39
CA VAL A 700 22.39 -22.40 -22.50
C VAL A 700 23.74 -23.08 -22.30
N TYR A 701 23.75 -24.37 -22.03
CA TYR A 701 25.01 -25.11 -21.84
C TYR A 701 25.79 -25.28 -23.14
N LYS A 702 25.10 -25.39 -24.28
CA LYS A 702 25.74 -25.38 -25.60
C LYS A 702 26.40 -24.04 -25.91
N SER A 703 25.69 -22.92 -25.74
CA SER A 703 26.23 -21.59 -26.04
C SER A 703 27.44 -21.24 -25.17
N ARG A 704 27.43 -21.66 -23.89
CA ARG A 704 28.52 -21.47 -22.93
C ARG A 704 29.63 -22.53 -23.01
N ARG A 705 29.51 -23.53 -23.91
CA ARG A 705 30.45 -24.68 -24.03
C ARG A 705 30.66 -25.43 -22.70
N ALA A 706 29.64 -25.49 -21.86
CA ALA A 706 29.68 -26.12 -20.55
C ALA A 706 29.45 -27.64 -20.63
N TYR A 707 30.36 -28.37 -21.30
CA TYR A 707 30.16 -29.78 -21.66
C TYR A 707 29.93 -30.71 -20.46
N GLY A 708 30.51 -30.42 -19.30
CA GLY A 708 30.26 -31.21 -18.08
C GLY A 708 28.81 -31.12 -17.58
N GLN A 709 28.19 -29.94 -17.66
CA GLN A 709 26.78 -29.76 -17.31
C GLN A 709 25.85 -30.33 -18.38
N LEU A 710 26.26 -30.21 -19.65
CA LEU A 710 25.54 -30.81 -20.77
C LEU A 710 25.50 -32.35 -20.67
N ALA A 711 26.61 -32.99 -20.33
CA ALA A 711 26.67 -34.44 -20.09
C ALA A 711 25.71 -34.85 -18.97
N LYS A 712 25.73 -34.14 -17.83
CA LYS A 712 24.80 -34.37 -16.72
C LYS A 712 23.34 -34.22 -17.14
N CYS A 713 23.00 -33.22 -17.93
CA CYS A 713 21.63 -33.03 -18.43
C CYS A 713 21.17 -34.18 -19.31
N HIS A 714 22.03 -34.68 -20.20
CA HIS A 714 21.69 -35.83 -21.03
C HIS A 714 21.54 -37.11 -20.20
N THR A 715 22.37 -37.33 -19.17
CA THR A 715 22.16 -38.44 -18.23
C THR A 715 20.83 -38.32 -17.48
N LEU A 716 20.47 -37.11 -17.02
CA LEU A 716 19.17 -36.89 -16.38
C LEU A 716 18.01 -37.14 -17.35
N LEU A 717 18.12 -36.72 -18.61
CA LEU A 717 17.14 -37.05 -19.65
C LEU A 717 16.99 -38.56 -19.85
N THR A 718 18.10 -39.30 -19.90
CA THR A 718 18.07 -40.78 -19.98
C THR A 718 17.25 -41.35 -18.82
N ASN A 719 17.57 -40.96 -17.58
CA ASN A 719 16.87 -41.45 -16.40
C ASN A 719 15.38 -41.06 -16.41
N ILE A 720 15.04 -39.84 -16.84
CA ILE A 720 13.65 -39.36 -16.97
C ILE A 720 12.89 -40.21 -17.99
N TYR A 721 13.49 -40.51 -19.14
CA TYR A 721 12.86 -41.35 -20.16
C TYR A 721 12.73 -42.80 -19.69
N GLU A 722 13.70 -43.33 -18.94
CA GLU A 722 13.57 -44.64 -18.27
C GLU A 722 12.38 -44.64 -17.29
N SER A 723 12.23 -43.61 -16.45
CA SER A 723 11.07 -43.50 -15.55
C SER A 723 9.73 -43.35 -16.27
N ILE A 724 9.70 -42.67 -17.43
CA ILE A 724 8.50 -42.61 -18.28
C ILE A 724 8.16 -44.00 -18.81
N LEU A 725 9.15 -44.74 -19.33
CA LEU A 725 8.96 -46.11 -19.81
C LEU A 725 8.48 -47.04 -18.69
N GLU A 726 9.04 -46.90 -17.47
CA GLU A 726 8.58 -47.64 -16.29
C GLU A 726 7.11 -47.33 -15.96
N GLN A 727 6.72 -46.05 -15.96
CA GLN A 727 5.32 -45.65 -15.75
C GLN A 727 4.38 -46.19 -16.85
N GLU A 728 4.81 -46.20 -18.10
CA GLU A 728 4.04 -46.74 -19.23
C GLU A 728 3.93 -48.27 -19.21
N SER A 729 4.98 -48.95 -18.72
CA SER A 729 5.00 -50.41 -18.60
C SER A 729 4.17 -50.93 -17.43
N SER A 730 3.76 -50.07 -16.49
CA SER A 730 3.02 -50.49 -15.31
C SER A 730 1.63 -51.06 -15.68
N PRO A 731 1.23 -52.22 -15.10
CA PRO A 731 -0.11 -52.77 -15.29
C PRO A 731 -1.20 -51.92 -14.62
N ILE A 732 -0.82 -51.02 -13.69
CA ILE A 732 -1.74 -50.08 -13.05
C ILE A 732 -1.58 -48.73 -13.74
N PRO A 733 -2.64 -48.19 -14.37
CA PRO A 733 -2.58 -46.89 -15.03
C PRO A 733 -2.13 -45.81 -14.04
N PHE A 734 -1.04 -45.12 -14.37
CA PHE A 734 -0.54 -44.05 -13.54
C PHE A 734 -1.51 -42.85 -13.52
N THR A 735 -2.10 -42.56 -12.37
CA THR A 735 -2.91 -41.34 -12.12
C THR A 735 -2.07 -40.28 -11.43
N ASP A 736 -1.99 -39.09 -12.02
CA ASP A 736 -1.15 -38.01 -11.49
C ASP A 736 -1.77 -37.27 -10.29
N ALA A 737 -3.10 -37.23 -10.22
CA ALA A 737 -3.87 -36.58 -9.17
C ALA A 737 -5.30 -37.11 -9.12
N THR A 738 -6.01 -36.80 -8.03
CA THR A 738 -7.46 -36.96 -7.94
C THR A 738 -8.13 -35.59 -8.07
N TYR A 739 -9.30 -35.55 -8.71
CA TYR A 739 -10.02 -34.30 -8.98
C TYR A 739 -11.41 -34.32 -8.35
N TYR A 740 -11.80 -33.20 -7.74
CA TYR A 740 -13.08 -33.06 -7.05
C TYR A 740 -13.76 -31.74 -7.41
N ARG A 741 -15.01 -31.81 -7.86
CA ARG A 741 -15.88 -30.63 -7.96
C ARG A 741 -16.45 -30.30 -6.59
N VAL A 742 -16.31 -29.06 -6.16
CA VAL A 742 -16.84 -28.51 -4.91
C VAL A 742 -17.73 -27.32 -5.22
N GLY A 743 -19.02 -27.44 -4.91
CA GLY A 743 -20.01 -26.36 -4.99
C GLY A 743 -20.30 -25.77 -3.61
N PHE A 744 -20.32 -24.44 -3.53
CA PHE A 744 -20.60 -23.67 -2.32
C PHE A 744 -21.98 -23.03 -2.42
N TYR A 745 -22.84 -23.26 -1.43
CA TYR A 745 -24.20 -22.70 -1.41
C TYR A 745 -24.56 -22.19 -0.01
N GLY A 746 -24.88 -20.91 0.11
CA GLY A 746 -25.21 -20.23 1.36
C GLY A 746 -24.49 -18.88 1.47
N GLU A 747 -25.22 -17.82 1.86
CA GLU A 747 -24.73 -16.43 1.84
C GLU A 747 -23.47 -16.21 2.70
N ARG A 748 -23.26 -17.02 3.74
CA ARG A 748 -22.10 -16.93 4.65
C ARG A 748 -20.78 -17.37 4.00
N PHE A 749 -20.83 -18.10 2.89
CA PHE A 749 -19.65 -18.36 2.06
C PHE A 749 -19.15 -17.10 1.32
N GLY A 750 -19.91 -16.00 1.37
CA GLY A 750 -19.50 -14.70 0.84
C GLY A 750 -19.20 -14.78 -0.66
N LYS A 751 -17.95 -14.48 -1.05
CA LYS A 751 -17.53 -14.51 -2.47
C LYS A 751 -17.56 -15.92 -3.10
N LEU A 752 -17.66 -16.98 -2.30
CA LEU A 752 -17.75 -18.36 -2.77
C LEU A 752 -19.19 -18.80 -3.02
N ASP A 753 -20.20 -18.10 -2.48
CA ASP A 753 -21.61 -18.50 -2.63
C ASP A 753 -22.00 -18.62 -4.12
N LYS A 754 -22.69 -19.72 -4.45
CA LYS A 754 -23.14 -20.10 -5.80
C LYS A 754 -22.01 -20.28 -6.80
N LYS A 755 -20.79 -20.60 -6.35
CA LYS A 755 -19.66 -20.92 -7.21
C LYS A 755 -19.25 -22.39 -7.06
N GLU A 756 -18.76 -22.92 -8.17
CA GLU A 756 -18.24 -24.28 -8.25
C GLU A 756 -16.77 -24.24 -8.66
N TYR A 757 -15.97 -25.07 -8.02
CA TYR A 757 -14.54 -25.19 -8.27
C TYR A 757 -14.17 -26.64 -8.51
N VAL A 758 -13.19 -26.88 -9.37
CA VAL A 758 -12.50 -28.17 -9.44
C VAL A 758 -11.22 -28.07 -8.62
N TYR A 759 -11.02 -29.01 -7.71
CA TYR A 759 -9.85 -29.17 -6.87
C TYR A 759 -8.97 -30.28 -7.44
N ARG A 760 -7.66 -30.06 -7.41
CA ARG A 760 -6.64 -31.07 -7.69
C ARG A 760 -5.96 -31.47 -6.38
N GLU A 761 -6.14 -32.71 -5.98
CA GLU A 761 -5.54 -33.29 -4.78
C GLU A 761 -4.49 -34.36 -5.13
N PRO A 762 -3.58 -34.69 -4.20
CA PRO A 762 -2.69 -35.83 -4.34
C PRO A 762 -3.44 -37.14 -4.68
N ARG A 763 -2.77 -38.04 -5.40
CA ARG A 763 -3.35 -39.29 -5.93
C ARG A 763 -3.96 -40.23 -4.88
N ASP A 764 -3.53 -40.11 -3.64
CA ASP A 764 -3.93 -40.93 -2.49
C ASP A 764 -5.12 -40.37 -1.71
N VAL A 765 -5.50 -39.10 -1.95
CA VAL A 765 -6.64 -38.44 -1.29
C VAL A 765 -7.95 -38.97 -1.86
N ARG A 766 -8.78 -39.55 -1.00
CA ARG A 766 -10.11 -40.08 -1.35
C ARG A 766 -11.20 -39.05 -1.08
N LEU A 767 -12.39 -39.31 -1.63
CA LEU A 767 -13.56 -38.45 -1.44
C LEU A 767 -13.88 -38.17 0.04
N GLY A 768 -13.75 -39.18 0.91
CA GLY A 768 -13.97 -39.02 2.35
C GLY A 768 -12.98 -38.05 3.01
N ASP A 769 -11.71 -38.12 2.60
CA ASP A 769 -10.64 -37.31 3.18
C ASP A 769 -10.83 -35.83 2.84
N ILE A 770 -11.16 -35.51 1.57
CA ILE A 770 -11.44 -34.12 1.16
C ILE A 770 -12.74 -33.61 1.78
N MET A 771 -13.76 -34.45 1.93
CA MET A 771 -15.01 -34.09 2.61
C MET A 771 -14.74 -33.68 4.05
N GLU A 772 -13.98 -34.48 4.81
CA GLU A 772 -13.62 -34.16 6.19
C GLU A 772 -12.74 -32.90 6.26
N LYS A 773 -11.72 -32.80 5.40
CA LYS A 773 -10.82 -31.64 5.32
C LYS A 773 -11.58 -30.33 5.09
N LEU A 774 -12.45 -30.27 4.08
CA LEU A 774 -13.22 -29.06 3.78
C LEU A 774 -14.26 -28.77 4.85
N SER A 775 -14.88 -29.80 5.44
CA SER A 775 -15.84 -29.60 6.53
C SER A 775 -15.18 -28.93 7.73
N HIS A 776 -14.03 -29.44 8.19
CA HIS A 776 -13.28 -28.84 9.30
C HIS A 776 -12.85 -27.38 9.00
N ILE A 777 -12.41 -27.10 7.76
CA ILE A 777 -11.99 -25.76 7.32
C ILE A 777 -13.14 -24.74 7.35
N TYR A 778 -14.35 -25.14 6.97
CA TYR A 778 -15.49 -24.22 6.88
C TYR A 778 -16.34 -24.20 8.15
N GLU A 779 -16.46 -25.29 8.90
CA GLU A 779 -17.09 -25.31 10.23
C GLU A 779 -16.36 -24.40 11.21
N SER A 780 -15.02 -24.42 11.21
CA SER A 780 -14.20 -23.54 12.07
C SER A 780 -14.34 -22.05 11.76
N ARG A 781 -14.94 -21.69 10.61
CA ARG A 781 -15.25 -20.31 10.23
C ARG A 781 -16.68 -19.87 10.56
N MET A 782 -17.55 -20.78 10.98
CA MET A 782 -18.94 -20.48 11.32
C MET A 782 -19.11 -20.30 12.82
N ASP A 783 -20.00 -19.38 13.21
CA ASP A 783 -20.38 -19.17 14.60
C ASP A 783 -21.28 -20.32 15.09
N GLY A 784 -21.17 -20.69 16.37
CA GLY A 784 -21.74 -21.93 16.94
C GLY A 784 -23.26 -22.15 16.89
N ASN A 785 -24.02 -21.31 16.18
CA ASN A 785 -25.47 -21.47 15.95
C ASN A 785 -25.81 -21.98 14.53
N GLU A 786 -24.83 -22.10 13.62
CA GLU A 786 -25.05 -22.43 12.20
C GLU A 786 -24.49 -23.82 11.87
N THR A 787 -25.21 -24.58 11.02
CA THR A 787 -24.81 -25.95 10.64
C THR A 787 -24.32 -26.00 9.20
N LEU A 788 -23.14 -26.59 9.00
CA LEU A 788 -22.63 -26.97 7.69
C LEU A 788 -23.24 -28.32 7.28
N HIS A 789 -23.83 -28.40 6.09
CA HIS A 789 -24.39 -29.64 5.56
C HIS A 789 -23.70 -30.05 4.26
N ILE A 790 -23.20 -31.28 4.21
CA ILE A 790 -22.68 -31.85 2.97
C ILE A 790 -23.83 -32.50 2.20
N ILE A 791 -23.98 -32.12 0.93
CA ILE A 791 -24.89 -32.77 0.00
C ILE A 791 -24.19 -34.04 -0.52
N PRO A 792 -24.67 -35.25 -0.17
CA PRO A 792 -23.94 -36.50 -0.43
C PRO A 792 -24.09 -36.98 -1.88
N ASP A 793 -25.09 -36.49 -2.62
CA ASP A 793 -25.33 -36.85 -4.02
C ASP A 793 -24.86 -35.76 -4.98
N SER A 794 -24.54 -36.16 -6.21
CA SER A 794 -24.08 -35.25 -7.27
C SER A 794 -25.24 -34.59 -8.02
N ARG A 795 -26.43 -34.50 -7.40
CA ARG A 795 -27.64 -33.94 -8.02
C ARG A 795 -27.46 -32.46 -8.36
N GLN A 796 -28.21 -31.97 -9.33
CA GLN A 796 -28.23 -30.54 -9.61
C GLN A 796 -28.88 -29.79 -8.45
N VAL A 797 -28.14 -28.88 -7.83
CA VAL A 797 -28.61 -28.09 -6.68
C VAL A 797 -29.31 -26.85 -7.20
N LYS A 798 -30.57 -26.68 -6.83
CA LYS A 798 -31.30 -25.43 -7.04
C LYS A 798 -31.15 -24.58 -5.77
N ALA A 799 -30.38 -23.51 -5.86
CA ALA A 799 -30.08 -22.66 -4.71
C ALA A 799 -31.34 -22.10 -4.03
N ASP A 800 -32.41 -21.85 -4.80
CA ASP A 800 -33.67 -21.29 -4.28
C ASP A 800 -34.50 -22.29 -3.44
N GLU A 801 -34.21 -23.59 -3.53
CA GLU A 801 -34.89 -24.64 -2.77
C GLU A 801 -34.16 -24.98 -1.45
N LEU A 802 -32.98 -24.39 -1.21
CA LEU A 802 -32.19 -24.61 0.00
C LEU A 802 -32.69 -23.74 1.16
N GLN A 803 -32.46 -24.19 2.41
CA GLN A 803 -32.87 -23.43 3.58
C GLN A 803 -32.03 -22.16 3.73
N PRO A 804 -32.66 -20.97 3.86
CA PRO A 804 -31.93 -19.73 4.13
C PRO A 804 -31.19 -19.80 5.47
N GLY A 805 -29.96 -19.28 5.52
CA GLY A 805 -29.12 -19.28 6.74
C GLY A 805 -28.35 -20.57 7.01
N VAL A 806 -28.50 -21.60 6.17
CA VAL A 806 -27.73 -22.85 6.24
C VAL A 806 -26.69 -22.89 5.13
N CYS A 807 -25.50 -23.40 5.44
CA CYS A 807 -24.42 -23.54 4.47
C CYS A 807 -24.35 -24.99 3.94
N TYR A 808 -24.34 -25.13 2.62
CA TYR A 808 -24.24 -26.42 1.96
C TYR A 808 -22.98 -26.53 1.11
N LEU A 809 -22.27 -27.66 1.26
CA LEU A 809 -21.17 -28.06 0.38
C LEU A 809 -21.59 -29.27 -0.44
N GLN A 810 -21.35 -29.23 -1.74
CA GLN A 810 -21.50 -30.40 -2.59
C GLN A 810 -20.14 -30.80 -3.14
N ILE A 811 -19.67 -32.01 -2.79
CA ILE A 811 -18.37 -32.52 -3.21
C ILE A 811 -18.60 -33.75 -4.08
N THR A 812 -18.04 -33.75 -5.29
CA THR A 812 -18.23 -34.82 -6.27
C THR A 812 -16.90 -35.14 -6.94
N ALA A 813 -16.49 -36.40 -6.94
CA ALA A 813 -15.32 -36.84 -7.70
C ALA A 813 -15.56 -36.64 -9.20
N VAL A 814 -14.56 -36.11 -9.90
CA VAL A 814 -14.62 -35.85 -11.35
C VAL A 814 -13.39 -36.46 -12.03
N ASP A 815 -13.57 -36.90 -13.27
CA ASP A 815 -12.51 -37.50 -14.08
C ASP A 815 -12.04 -36.48 -15.15
N PRO A 816 -10.73 -36.31 -15.37
CA PRO A 816 -10.23 -35.42 -16.43
C PRO A 816 -10.58 -35.94 -17.83
N VAL A 817 -10.82 -35.02 -18.76
CA VAL A 817 -11.18 -35.33 -20.16
C VAL A 817 -10.04 -34.93 -21.09
N MET A 818 -9.69 -35.81 -22.04
CA MET A 818 -8.70 -35.54 -23.08
C MET A 818 -9.32 -34.76 -24.25
N GLU A 819 -8.56 -33.83 -24.86
CA GLU A 819 -9.05 -32.96 -25.96
C GLU A 819 -9.58 -33.74 -27.19
N ASP A 820 -9.03 -34.93 -27.48
CA ASP A 820 -9.37 -35.74 -28.65
C ASP A 820 -10.60 -36.67 -28.42
N GLU A 821 -11.20 -36.66 -27.22
CA GLU A 821 -12.35 -37.53 -26.92
C GLU A 821 -13.67 -36.89 -27.37
N ASP A 822 -14.33 -37.52 -28.36
CA ASP A 822 -15.69 -37.16 -28.77
C ASP A 822 -16.72 -37.62 -27.73
N LEU A 823 -16.95 -36.75 -26.74
CA LEU A 823 -17.88 -36.93 -25.63
C LEU A 823 -19.33 -37.19 -26.10
N GLY A 824 -19.69 -36.79 -27.33
CA GLY A 824 -21.03 -36.99 -27.89
C GLY A 824 -21.32 -38.42 -28.32
N SER A 825 -20.30 -39.23 -28.62
CA SER A 825 -20.45 -40.59 -29.13
C SER A 825 -20.32 -41.70 -28.07
N ARG A 826 -19.72 -41.42 -26.90
CA ARG A 826 -19.36 -42.43 -25.90
C ARG A 826 -20.38 -42.54 -24.77
N ARG A 827 -21.02 -43.71 -24.65
CA ARG A 827 -21.96 -44.06 -23.57
C ARG A 827 -21.26 -44.62 -22.32
N GLU A 828 -20.06 -45.17 -22.51
CA GLU A 828 -19.17 -45.70 -21.49
C GLU A 828 -18.54 -44.61 -20.61
N ARG A 829 -18.04 -45.01 -19.44
CA ARG A 829 -17.22 -44.15 -18.55
C ARG A 829 -15.70 -44.39 -18.77
N ILE A 830 -15.33 -45.03 -19.88
CA ILE A 830 -13.98 -45.58 -20.09
C ILE A 830 -12.99 -44.51 -20.53
N PHE A 831 -11.89 -44.50 -19.78
CA PHE A 831 -10.58 -43.99 -20.18
C PHE A 831 -10.09 -44.74 -21.41
N SER A 832 -9.94 -44.05 -22.54
CA SER A 832 -9.00 -44.51 -23.56
C SER A 832 -7.59 -44.33 -23.02
N LEU A 833 -7.15 -45.24 -22.16
CA LEU A 833 -5.74 -45.59 -22.03
C LEU A 833 -5.31 -46.34 -23.29
N SER A 834 -5.66 -45.82 -24.47
CA SER A 834 -4.90 -46.14 -25.66
C SER A 834 -3.48 -45.75 -25.32
N THR A 835 -2.66 -46.78 -25.18
CA THR A 835 -1.21 -46.85 -24.97
C THR A 835 -0.44 -46.19 -26.12
N GLY A 836 -0.89 -45.02 -26.57
CA GLY A 836 -0.49 -44.34 -27.77
C GLY A 836 -0.27 -42.85 -27.51
N SER A 837 0.95 -42.54 -27.09
CA SER A 837 1.57 -41.20 -27.02
C SER A 837 1.29 -40.39 -25.75
N VAL A 838 2.34 -40.20 -24.96
CA VAL A 838 2.46 -39.19 -23.89
C VAL A 838 2.19 -37.80 -24.47
N ARG A 839 0.93 -37.35 -24.45
CA ARG A 839 0.64 -35.91 -24.43
C ARG A 839 0.82 -35.40 -23.00
N ALA A 840 1.22 -34.13 -22.88
CA ALA A 840 1.30 -33.46 -21.59
C ALA A 840 -0.06 -33.57 -20.88
N ARG A 841 -0.06 -33.99 -19.61
CA ARG A 841 -1.27 -34.21 -18.80
C ARG A 841 -1.82 -32.89 -18.31
N VAL A 842 -2.34 -32.12 -19.26
CA VAL A 842 -2.87 -30.79 -19.07
C VAL A 842 -4.36 -30.85 -19.31
N PHE A 843 -5.16 -30.58 -18.27
CA PHE A 843 -6.61 -30.79 -18.29
C PHE A 843 -7.36 -29.52 -17.89
N ASP A 844 -8.29 -29.07 -18.72
CA ASP A 844 -9.23 -27.97 -18.42
C ASP A 844 -10.70 -28.43 -18.41
N ARG A 845 -10.95 -29.72 -18.71
CA ARG A 845 -12.27 -30.33 -18.77
C ARG A 845 -12.36 -31.55 -17.88
N PHE A 846 -13.48 -31.66 -17.16
CA PHE A 846 -13.72 -32.72 -16.18
C PHE A 846 -15.14 -33.27 -16.30
N LEU A 847 -15.31 -34.58 -16.21
CA LEU A 847 -16.62 -35.23 -16.29
C LEU A 847 -17.03 -35.90 -14.98
N PHE A 848 -18.33 -35.96 -14.73
CA PHE A 848 -18.91 -36.85 -13.72
C PHE A 848 -20.30 -37.33 -14.14
N ASP A 849 -20.68 -38.50 -13.65
CA ASP A 849 -21.99 -39.10 -13.90
C ASP A 849 -22.87 -39.00 -12.63
N THR A 850 -24.10 -38.53 -12.80
CA THR A 850 -25.13 -38.45 -11.75
C THR A 850 -26.27 -39.41 -12.09
N PRO A 851 -26.49 -40.47 -11.29
CA PRO A 851 -27.65 -41.33 -11.45
C PRO A 851 -28.91 -40.64 -10.94
N PHE A 852 -30.01 -40.75 -11.67
CA PHE A 852 -31.31 -40.24 -11.25
C PHE A 852 -32.47 -41.06 -11.84
N THR A 853 -33.66 -40.87 -11.29
CA THR A 853 -34.92 -41.41 -11.82
C THR A 853 -35.87 -40.25 -12.11
N LYS A 854 -36.81 -40.41 -13.05
CA LYS A 854 -37.81 -39.36 -13.34
C LYS A 854 -38.71 -39.03 -12.14
N ASN A 855 -38.77 -39.92 -11.15
CA ASN A 855 -39.49 -39.74 -9.90
C ASN A 855 -38.69 -38.97 -8.83
N GLY A 856 -37.49 -38.47 -9.16
CA GLY A 856 -36.66 -37.63 -8.29
C GLY A 856 -35.76 -38.38 -7.31
N LYS A 857 -35.73 -39.72 -7.32
CA LYS A 857 -34.78 -40.52 -6.54
C LYS A 857 -33.45 -40.66 -7.27
N THR A 858 -32.35 -40.78 -6.53
CA THR A 858 -30.99 -40.99 -7.08
C THR A 858 -30.79 -42.41 -7.64
N GLN A 859 -31.35 -43.43 -6.97
CA GLN A 859 -31.26 -44.83 -7.39
C GLN A 859 -32.64 -45.46 -7.59
N GLY A 860 -32.78 -46.30 -8.63
CA GLY A 860 -33.98 -47.07 -8.96
C GLY A 860 -33.65 -48.41 -9.62
N GLY A 861 -34.67 -49.12 -10.11
CA GLY A 861 -34.51 -50.31 -10.96
C GLY A 861 -33.83 -49.97 -12.29
N LEU A 862 -33.24 -50.96 -12.97
CA LEU A 862 -32.49 -50.74 -14.22
C LEU A 862 -33.34 -50.07 -15.30
N GLU A 863 -34.63 -50.40 -15.35
CA GLU A 863 -35.65 -49.89 -16.26
C GLU A 863 -35.97 -48.41 -16.07
N ASP A 864 -35.72 -47.86 -14.87
CA ASP A 864 -36.03 -46.47 -14.49
C ASP A 864 -34.76 -45.65 -14.17
N GLN A 865 -33.57 -46.26 -14.27
CA GLN A 865 -32.30 -45.64 -13.88
C GLN A 865 -31.69 -44.82 -15.03
N TRP A 866 -31.96 -43.52 -15.02
CA TRP A 866 -31.31 -42.55 -15.89
C TRP A 866 -29.91 -42.21 -15.38
N LYS A 867 -29.06 -41.76 -16.30
CA LYS A 867 -27.71 -41.26 -16.02
C LYS A 867 -27.53 -39.91 -16.67
N ARG A 868 -27.12 -38.90 -15.91
CA ARG A 868 -26.73 -37.59 -16.44
C ARG A 868 -25.21 -37.48 -16.40
N ARG A 869 -24.57 -37.26 -17.54
CA ARG A 869 -23.15 -36.94 -17.62
C ARG A 869 -22.98 -35.45 -17.70
N SER A 870 -22.22 -34.88 -16.79
CA SER A 870 -21.91 -33.46 -16.77
C SER A 870 -20.43 -33.27 -17.10
N VAL A 871 -20.14 -32.36 -18.02
CA VAL A 871 -18.79 -31.95 -18.42
C VAL A 871 -18.59 -30.51 -17.99
N LEU A 872 -17.62 -30.32 -17.10
CA LEU A 872 -17.22 -29.06 -16.53
C LEU A 872 -16.01 -28.53 -17.28
N GLN A 873 -15.97 -27.23 -17.55
CA GLN A 873 -14.80 -26.53 -18.06
C GLN A 873 -14.32 -25.54 -17.00
N THR A 874 -13.04 -25.58 -16.67
CA THR A 874 -12.40 -24.67 -15.71
C THR A 874 -11.83 -23.43 -16.40
N GLN A 875 -11.57 -22.37 -15.63
CA GLN A 875 -11.00 -21.11 -16.13
C GLN A 875 -9.63 -21.26 -16.80
N GLY A 876 -8.89 -22.32 -16.44
CA GLY A 876 -7.62 -22.69 -17.04
C GLY A 876 -7.39 -24.19 -16.88
N SER A 877 -6.17 -24.63 -17.14
CA SER A 877 -5.81 -26.05 -17.09
C SER A 877 -5.00 -26.40 -15.84
N PHE A 878 -5.20 -27.62 -15.34
CA PHE A 878 -4.32 -28.25 -14.36
C PHE A 878 -3.14 -28.98 -15.03
N PRO A 879 -1.97 -29.09 -14.37
CA PRO A 879 -1.62 -28.41 -13.12
C PRO A 879 -1.50 -26.89 -13.31
N ALA A 880 -2.04 -26.13 -12.36
CA ALA A 880 -2.10 -24.66 -12.40
C ALA A 880 -1.20 -24.02 -11.34
N LEU A 881 -1.22 -22.69 -11.23
CA LEU A 881 -0.53 -21.96 -10.15
C LEU A 881 -1.24 -22.11 -8.79
N VAL A 882 -2.48 -22.59 -8.78
CA VAL A 882 -3.31 -22.80 -7.58
C VAL A 882 -3.98 -24.18 -7.64
N ASN A 883 -4.32 -24.75 -6.49
CA ASN A 883 -4.86 -26.12 -6.41
C ASN A 883 -6.34 -26.24 -6.83
N ARG A 884 -7.07 -25.13 -6.92
CA ARG A 884 -8.47 -25.13 -7.37
C ARG A 884 -8.72 -24.07 -8.43
N LEU A 885 -9.54 -24.40 -9.41
CA LEU A 885 -9.93 -23.50 -10.50
C LEU A 885 -11.45 -23.39 -10.56
N LEU A 886 -11.93 -22.18 -10.85
CA LEU A 886 -13.35 -21.89 -11.02
C LEU A 886 -13.91 -22.62 -12.25
N VAL A 887 -15.08 -23.22 -12.11
CA VAL A 887 -15.86 -23.76 -13.24
C VAL A 887 -16.54 -22.60 -13.97
N ILE A 888 -16.21 -22.41 -15.24
CA ILE A 888 -16.76 -21.33 -16.09
C ILE A 888 -17.91 -21.80 -16.98
N LYS A 889 -17.98 -23.10 -17.24
CA LYS A 889 -18.99 -23.70 -18.11
C LYS A 889 -19.32 -25.11 -17.63
N SER A 890 -20.60 -25.47 -17.68
CA SER A 890 -21.10 -26.80 -17.34
C SER A 890 -22.12 -27.23 -18.38
N GLU A 891 -21.85 -28.35 -19.04
CA GLU A 891 -22.73 -28.96 -20.04
C GLU A 891 -23.20 -30.31 -19.51
N SER A 892 -24.46 -30.66 -19.72
CA SER A 892 -24.98 -31.96 -19.26
C SER A 892 -25.74 -32.69 -20.35
N LEU A 893 -25.49 -33.99 -20.46
CA LEU A 893 -26.13 -34.92 -21.39
C LEU A 893 -26.84 -36.01 -20.58
N GLU A 894 -28.10 -36.27 -20.89
CA GLU A 894 -28.87 -37.33 -20.23
C GLU A 894 -28.94 -38.59 -21.10
N PHE A 895 -28.65 -39.73 -20.49
CA PHE A 895 -28.77 -41.04 -21.07
C PHE A 895 -30.01 -41.73 -20.52
N SER A 896 -30.78 -42.32 -21.43
CA SER A 896 -31.93 -43.15 -21.09
C SER A 896 -31.52 -44.41 -20.31
N PRO A 897 -32.44 -45.11 -19.63
CA PRO A 897 -32.12 -46.30 -18.86
C PRO A 897 -31.48 -47.41 -19.70
N VAL A 898 -31.91 -47.54 -20.96
CA VAL A 898 -31.36 -48.48 -21.93
C VAL A 898 -29.94 -48.10 -22.32
N GLU A 899 -29.69 -46.83 -22.65
CA GLU A 899 -28.35 -46.35 -22.99
C GLU A 899 -27.39 -46.42 -21.81
N ASN A 900 -27.88 -46.20 -20.60
CA ASN A 900 -27.12 -46.40 -19.37
C ASN A 900 -26.75 -47.88 -19.21
N ALA A 901 -27.68 -48.81 -19.44
CA ALA A 901 -27.43 -50.24 -19.37
C ALA A 901 -26.46 -50.74 -20.45
N ILE A 902 -26.60 -50.24 -21.68
CA ILE A 902 -25.63 -50.46 -22.76
C ILE A 902 -24.25 -49.99 -22.32
N GLY A 903 -24.14 -48.74 -21.84
CA GLY A 903 -22.88 -48.17 -21.38
C GLY A 903 -22.23 -48.95 -20.22
N MET A 904 -23.01 -49.60 -19.35
CA MET A 904 -22.48 -50.50 -18.31
C MET A 904 -21.87 -51.78 -18.88
N ILE A 905 -22.54 -52.39 -19.87
CA ILE A 905 -22.05 -53.59 -20.56
C ILE A 905 -20.77 -53.25 -21.32
N GLU A 906 -20.84 -52.22 -22.14
CA GLU A 906 -19.72 -51.65 -22.90
C GLU A 906 -18.52 -51.36 -21.95
N THR A 907 -18.76 -50.70 -20.81
CA THR A 907 -17.72 -50.45 -19.76
C THR A 907 -17.03 -51.72 -19.29
N ARG A 908 -17.80 -52.79 -19.05
CA ARG A 908 -17.26 -54.08 -18.63
C ARG A 908 -16.53 -54.79 -19.77
N THR A 909 -17.06 -54.71 -20.99
CA THR A 909 -16.48 -55.28 -22.21
C THR A 909 -15.11 -54.67 -22.49
N ALA A 910 -14.97 -53.34 -22.45
CA ALA A 910 -13.68 -52.73 -22.73
C ALA A 910 -12.66 -52.94 -21.59
N ALA A 911 -13.10 -52.99 -20.32
CA ALA A 911 -12.21 -53.39 -19.22
C ALA A 911 -11.63 -54.81 -19.45
N LEU A 912 -12.45 -55.77 -19.89
CA LEU A 912 -11.96 -57.09 -20.30
C LEU A 912 -11.08 -57.02 -21.55
N ARG A 913 -11.46 -56.23 -22.55
CA ARG A 913 -10.69 -56.08 -23.80
C ARG A 913 -9.29 -55.54 -23.53
N ASN A 914 -9.14 -54.52 -22.69
CA ASN A 914 -7.85 -53.93 -22.34
C ASN A 914 -6.91 -54.96 -21.69
N GLU A 915 -7.43 -55.83 -20.82
CA GLU A 915 -6.67 -56.94 -20.24
C GLU A 915 -6.30 -58.03 -21.26
N LEU A 916 -6.99 -58.09 -22.41
CA LEU A 916 -6.76 -59.04 -23.50
C LEU A 916 -5.90 -58.49 -24.64
N GLU A 917 -5.71 -57.17 -24.71
CA GLU A 917 -4.75 -56.56 -25.62
C GLU A 917 -3.33 -56.84 -25.10
N GLU A 918 -2.40 -57.11 -26.02
CA GLU A 918 -1.00 -57.45 -25.70
C GLU A 918 -0.13 -56.19 -25.82
N PRO A 919 0.86 -56.00 -24.93
CA PRO A 919 2.09 -55.36 -25.36
C PRO A 919 3.35 -56.20 -25.06
N ARG A 920 4.01 -56.56 -26.17
CA ARG A 920 5.45 -56.69 -26.43
C ARG A 920 6.39 -56.80 -25.20
N SER A 921 6.94 -58.02 -25.07
CA SER A 921 8.28 -58.34 -24.53
C SER A 921 8.63 -57.85 -23.12
N SER A 922 8.17 -58.57 -22.10
CA SER A 922 8.87 -58.74 -20.81
C SER A 922 8.29 -59.97 -20.08
N GLU A 923 9.10 -61.00 -19.82
CA GLU A 923 8.66 -62.29 -19.23
C GLU A 923 8.15 -62.18 -17.77
N GLY A 924 8.23 -61.01 -17.13
CA GLY A 924 7.91 -60.81 -15.70
C GLY A 924 6.46 -60.47 -15.34
N ASP A 925 5.60 -60.11 -16.29
CA ASP A 925 4.30 -59.44 -16.03
C ASP A 925 3.06 -60.35 -15.96
N GLN A 926 3.23 -61.68 -15.95
CA GLN A 926 2.12 -62.61 -16.16
C GLN A 926 1.19 -62.79 -14.95
N LEU A 927 1.71 -62.70 -13.73
CA LEU A 927 0.97 -62.96 -12.47
C LEU A 927 -0.05 -61.87 -12.07
N PRO A 928 0.30 -60.56 -12.07
CA PRO A 928 -0.66 -59.49 -11.73
C PRO A 928 -1.81 -59.38 -12.73
N ARG A 929 -1.50 -59.61 -14.02
CA ARG A 929 -2.47 -59.65 -15.11
C ARG A 929 -3.47 -60.81 -14.95
N LEU A 930 -2.99 -61.99 -14.55
CA LEU A 930 -3.84 -63.14 -14.31
C LEU A 930 -4.86 -62.84 -13.19
N GLN A 931 -4.43 -62.22 -12.08
CA GLN A 931 -5.33 -61.86 -10.97
C GLN A 931 -6.35 -60.78 -11.35
N SER A 932 -5.95 -59.74 -12.10
CA SER A 932 -6.88 -58.71 -12.60
C SER A 932 -7.91 -59.31 -13.56
N LEU A 933 -7.44 -60.12 -14.52
CA LEU A 933 -8.28 -60.84 -15.47
C LEU A 933 -9.26 -61.78 -14.74
N GLN A 934 -8.78 -62.56 -13.77
CA GLN A 934 -9.61 -63.44 -12.93
C GLN A 934 -10.72 -62.67 -12.23
N ARG A 935 -10.40 -61.57 -11.56
CA ARG A 935 -11.36 -60.72 -10.84
C ARG A 935 -12.42 -60.12 -11.77
N ILE A 936 -12.01 -59.56 -12.90
CA ILE A 936 -12.94 -58.93 -13.86
C ILE A 936 -13.79 -60.01 -14.54
N LEU A 937 -13.19 -61.12 -14.95
CA LEU A 937 -13.87 -62.23 -15.62
C LEU A 937 -14.87 -62.90 -14.67
N GLN A 938 -14.47 -63.23 -13.43
CA GLN A 938 -15.36 -63.79 -12.41
C GLN A 938 -16.56 -62.87 -12.16
N GLY A 939 -16.34 -61.58 -11.94
CA GLY A 939 -17.43 -60.62 -11.76
C GLY A 939 -18.26 -60.33 -13.02
N SER A 940 -17.93 -60.96 -14.16
CA SER A 940 -18.66 -60.85 -15.43
C SER A 940 -19.48 -62.11 -15.72
N VAL A 941 -18.91 -63.30 -15.52
CA VAL A 941 -19.54 -64.59 -15.89
C VAL A 941 -20.00 -65.44 -14.70
N ALA A 942 -19.55 -65.13 -13.48
CA ALA A 942 -19.82 -65.88 -12.25
C ALA A 942 -20.17 -64.91 -11.10
N VAL A 943 -21.15 -64.03 -11.34
CA VAL A 943 -21.53 -62.96 -10.41
C VAL A 943 -22.25 -63.51 -9.18
N GLN A 944 -21.78 -63.16 -7.97
CA GLN A 944 -22.32 -63.68 -6.70
C GLN A 944 -23.15 -62.66 -5.90
N VAL A 945 -22.98 -61.34 -6.14
CA VAL A 945 -23.54 -60.26 -5.30
C VAL A 945 -24.45 -59.29 -6.07
N ASN A 946 -24.09 -58.94 -7.31
CA ASN A 946 -24.84 -58.01 -8.17
C ASN A 946 -25.63 -58.77 -9.25
N SER A 947 -26.70 -58.16 -9.78
CA SER A 947 -27.66 -58.80 -10.70
C SER A 947 -27.13 -59.09 -12.13
N GLY A 948 -25.85 -58.81 -12.40
CA GLY A 948 -25.14 -59.19 -13.63
C GLY A 948 -25.75 -58.67 -14.95
N VAL A 949 -25.20 -59.10 -16.09
CA VAL A 949 -25.71 -58.73 -17.43
C VAL A 949 -27.10 -59.31 -17.72
N LEU A 950 -27.48 -60.41 -17.03
CA LEU A 950 -28.80 -61.02 -17.13
C LEU A 950 -29.92 -60.12 -16.58
N SER A 951 -29.64 -59.30 -15.57
CA SER A 951 -30.61 -58.30 -15.10
C SER A 951 -30.96 -57.24 -16.15
N VAL A 952 -30.00 -56.89 -17.01
CA VAL A 952 -30.25 -55.99 -18.15
C VAL A 952 -31.18 -56.68 -19.16
N CYS A 953 -30.95 -57.96 -19.42
CA CYS A 953 -31.79 -58.73 -20.36
C CYS A 953 -33.20 -58.93 -19.82
N THR A 954 -33.37 -59.23 -18.53
CA THR A 954 -34.69 -59.32 -17.91
C THR A 954 -35.42 -57.98 -17.90
N ALA A 955 -34.74 -56.86 -17.60
CA ALA A 955 -35.36 -55.54 -17.56
C ALA A 955 -35.81 -55.02 -18.93
N PHE A 956 -35.03 -55.29 -19.99
CA PHE A 956 -35.26 -54.68 -21.31
C PHE A 956 -35.69 -55.64 -22.42
N LEU A 957 -35.38 -56.94 -22.32
CA LEU A 957 -35.64 -57.94 -23.37
C LEU A 957 -36.76 -58.94 -22.99
N SER A 958 -37.30 -58.88 -21.77
CA SER A 958 -38.39 -59.76 -21.32
C SER A 958 -39.73 -59.03 -21.27
N GLY A 959 -40.83 -59.71 -21.62
CA GLY A 959 -42.21 -59.21 -21.43
C GLY A 959 -42.60 -57.97 -22.26
N GLU A 960 -43.50 -57.14 -21.72
CA GLU A 960 -43.97 -55.88 -22.34
C GLU A 960 -42.88 -54.82 -22.61
N PRO A 961 -41.85 -54.62 -21.76
CA PRO A 961 -40.77 -53.64 -21.98
C PRO A 961 -40.06 -53.75 -23.34
N ALA A 962 -39.88 -54.96 -23.86
CA ALA A 962 -39.25 -55.22 -25.16
C ALA A 962 -40.01 -54.55 -26.33
N THR A 963 -41.32 -54.32 -26.18
CA THR A 963 -42.16 -53.66 -27.19
C THR A 963 -42.13 -52.13 -27.12
N ARG A 964 -41.59 -51.55 -26.03
CA ARG A 964 -41.48 -50.09 -25.83
C ARG A 964 -40.16 -49.51 -26.32
N LEU A 965 -39.17 -50.35 -26.62
CA LEU A 965 -37.86 -49.95 -27.11
C LEU A 965 -37.89 -49.56 -28.58
N ARG A 966 -37.12 -48.54 -28.97
CA ARG A 966 -36.93 -48.22 -30.39
C ARG A 966 -36.09 -49.32 -31.05
N SER A 967 -36.37 -49.64 -32.32
CA SER A 967 -35.63 -50.67 -33.07
C SER A 967 -34.11 -50.46 -33.05
N GLN A 968 -33.64 -49.22 -33.04
CA GLN A 968 -32.22 -48.88 -33.00
C GLN A 968 -31.58 -49.14 -31.63
N GLU A 969 -32.26 -48.83 -30.53
CA GLU A 969 -31.77 -49.07 -29.16
C GLU A 969 -31.69 -50.57 -28.87
N LEU A 970 -32.68 -51.33 -29.34
CA LEU A 970 -32.71 -52.79 -29.24
C LEU A 970 -31.54 -53.43 -30.00
N GLN A 971 -31.27 -52.97 -31.24
CA GLN A 971 -30.13 -53.46 -32.03
C GLN A 971 -28.78 -53.15 -31.36
N GLN A 972 -28.63 -51.95 -30.79
CA GLN A 972 -27.40 -51.57 -30.08
C GLN A 972 -27.19 -52.39 -28.79
N LEU A 973 -28.25 -52.65 -28.03
CA LEU A 973 -28.16 -53.50 -26.84
C LEU A 973 -27.78 -54.94 -27.20
N ILE A 974 -28.40 -55.51 -28.23
CA ILE A 974 -28.05 -56.85 -28.72
C ILE A 974 -26.59 -56.89 -29.19
N ALA A 975 -26.13 -55.89 -29.94
CA ALA A 975 -24.75 -55.80 -30.41
C ALA A 975 -23.74 -55.74 -29.24
N ALA A 976 -24.00 -54.89 -28.23
CA ALA A 976 -23.15 -54.78 -27.05
C ALA A 976 -23.08 -56.09 -26.23
N LEU A 977 -24.21 -56.82 -26.13
CA LEU A 977 -24.26 -58.14 -25.48
C LEU A 977 -23.47 -59.20 -26.25
N LEU A 978 -23.60 -59.25 -27.57
CA LEU A 978 -22.85 -60.17 -28.42
C LEU A 978 -21.34 -59.92 -28.32
N GLU A 979 -20.94 -58.64 -28.36
CA GLU A 979 -19.55 -58.23 -28.21
C GLU A 979 -19.00 -58.61 -26.83
N PHE A 980 -19.75 -58.34 -25.76
CA PHE A 980 -19.41 -58.76 -24.40
C PHE A 980 -19.16 -60.28 -24.31
N MET A 981 -20.07 -61.08 -24.86
CA MET A 981 -19.94 -62.54 -24.88
C MET A 981 -18.71 -63.02 -25.66
N ALA A 982 -18.44 -62.40 -26.82
CA ALA A 982 -17.24 -62.70 -27.61
C ALA A 982 -15.94 -62.38 -26.85
N VAL A 983 -15.91 -61.24 -26.14
CA VAL A 983 -14.78 -60.82 -25.30
C VAL A 983 -14.61 -61.75 -24.09
N CYS A 984 -15.69 -62.12 -23.39
CA CYS A 984 -15.64 -63.09 -22.29
C CYS A 984 -15.12 -64.46 -22.76
N LYS A 985 -15.57 -64.96 -23.91
CA LYS A 985 -15.07 -66.20 -24.52
C LYS A 985 -13.57 -66.14 -24.79
N ARG A 986 -13.09 -65.00 -25.33
CA ARG A 986 -11.66 -64.75 -25.53
C ARG A 986 -10.90 -64.70 -24.19
N ALA A 987 -11.46 -64.05 -23.18
CA ALA A 987 -10.88 -63.97 -21.84
C ALA A 987 -10.71 -65.32 -21.17
N ILE A 988 -11.70 -66.21 -21.25
CA ILE A 988 -11.62 -67.58 -20.72
C ILE A 988 -10.51 -68.36 -21.43
N ARG A 989 -10.38 -68.23 -22.76
CA ARG A 989 -9.31 -68.87 -23.52
C ARG A 989 -7.92 -68.37 -23.14
N VAL A 990 -7.77 -67.07 -22.90
CA VAL A 990 -6.50 -66.47 -22.46
C VAL A 990 -6.19 -66.89 -21.03
N HIS A 991 -7.17 -66.86 -20.13
CA HIS A 991 -7.03 -67.34 -18.75
C HIS A 991 -6.53 -68.78 -18.70
N PHE A 992 -7.09 -69.70 -19.49
CA PHE A 992 -6.64 -71.09 -19.56
C PHE A 992 -5.15 -71.23 -19.91
N ARG A 993 -4.61 -70.32 -20.73
CA ARG A 993 -3.19 -70.33 -21.13
C ARG A 993 -2.25 -69.78 -20.06
N LEU A 994 -2.76 -68.99 -19.12
CA LEU A 994 -1.98 -68.26 -18.12
C LEU A 994 -1.95 -68.97 -16.75
N ILE A 995 -2.88 -69.90 -16.47
CA ILE A 995 -3.01 -70.56 -15.17
C ILE A 995 -2.09 -71.77 -14.97
N GLY A 996 -1.70 -72.03 -13.72
CA GLY A 996 -1.08 -73.27 -13.26
C GLY A 996 -2.11 -74.35 -12.81
N GLU A 997 -1.63 -75.45 -12.22
CA GLU A 997 -2.52 -76.54 -11.73
C GLU A 997 -3.45 -76.10 -10.59
N GLU A 998 -3.03 -75.12 -9.79
CA GLU A 998 -3.76 -74.59 -8.63
C GLU A 998 -5.06 -73.84 -8.97
N ASP A 999 -5.15 -73.27 -10.17
CA ASP A 999 -6.31 -72.47 -10.61
C ASP A 999 -7.27 -73.25 -11.56
N GLN A 1000 -7.04 -74.55 -11.79
CA GLN A 1000 -7.85 -75.36 -12.72
C GLN A 1000 -9.31 -75.51 -12.26
N ASP A 1001 -9.53 -75.68 -10.95
CA ASP A 1001 -10.89 -75.76 -10.38
C ASP A 1001 -11.62 -74.42 -10.54
N PHE A 1002 -10.92 -73.30 -10.31
CA PHE A 1002 -11.47 -71.96 -10.51
C PHE A 1002 -11.78 -71.69 -11.99
N HIS A 1003 -10.90 -72.10 -12.90
CA HIS A 1003 -11.16 -72.02 -14.34
C HIS A 1003 -12.41 -72.79 -14.75
N THR A 1004 -12.58 -74.00 -14.23
CA THR A 1004 -13.76 -74.83 -14.49
C THR A 1004 -15.03 -74.14 -14.00
N GLN A 1005 -14.99 -73.46 -12.84
CA GLN A 1005 -16.11 -72.63 -12.36
C GLN A 1005 -16.43 -71.47 -13.32
N LEU A 1006 -15.41 -70.78 -13.86
CA LEU A 1006 -15.62 -69.69 -14.83
C LEU A 1006 -16.21 -70.19 -16.15
N VAL A 1007 -15.78 -71.35 -16.63
CA VAL A 1007 -16.32 -72.00 -17.84
C VAL A 1007 -17.78 -72.38 -17.62
N ASN A 1008 -18.11 -73.00 -16.48
CA ASN A 1008 -19.49 -73.36 -16.13
C ASN A 1008 -20.37 -72.10 -16.01
N GLY A 1009 -19.86 -71.04 -15.38
CA GLY A 1009 -20.55 -69.74 -15.29
C GLY A 1009 -20.85 -69.14 -16.66
N PHE A 1010 -19.87 -69.14 -17.57
CA PHE A 1010 -20.06 -68.66 -18.95
C PHE A 1010 -21.05 -69.52 -19.75
N GLN A 1011 -21.02 -70.85 -19.59
CA GLN A 1011 -21.99 -71.74 -20.22
C GLN A 1011 -23.42 -71.49 -19.72
N SER A 1012 -23.59 -71.31 -18.40
CA SER A 1012 -24.88 -70.94 -17.80
C SER A 1012 -25.37 -69.59 -18.33
N LEU A 1013 -24.50 -68.58 -18.36
CA LEU A 1013 -24.80 -67.26 -18.89
C LEU A 1013 -25.22 -67.32 -20.36
N THR A 1014 -24.53 -68.14 -21.18
CA THR A 1014 -24.86 -68.34 -22.61
C THR A 1014 -26.23 -69.00 -22.78
N ALA A 1015 -26.52 -70.03 -21.99
CA ALA A 1015 -27.80 -70.74 -22.04
C ALA A 1015 -28.96 -69.81 -21.68
N GLU A 1016 -28.84 -69.03 -20.61
CA GLU A 1016 -29.87 -68.08 -20.19
C GLU A 1016 -30.05 -66.92 -21.18
N LEU A 1017 -28.96 -66.37 -21.73
CA LEU A 1017 -29.03 -65.33 -22.77
C LEU A 1017 -29.68 -65.81 -24.06
N SER A 1018 -29.52 -67.10 -24.42
CA SER A 1018 -30.12 -67.67 -25.62
C SER A 1018 -31.66 -67.66 -25.62
N HIS A 1019 -32.29 -67.61 -24.43
CA HIS A 1019 -33.73 -67.46 -24.28
C HIS A 1019 -34.23 -66.07 -24.69
N TYR A 1020 -33.39 -65.04 -24.60
CA TYR A 1020 -33.72 -63.67 -24.97
C TYR A 1020 -33.26 -63.31 -26.39
N ILE A 1021 -32.10 -63.81 -26.81
CA ILE A 1021 -31.50 -63.53 -28.12
C ILE A 1021 -31.15 -64.87 -28.80
N PRO A 1022 -32.05 -65.43 -29.63
CA PRO A 1022 -31.83 -66.71 -30.30
C PRO A 1022 -30.58 -66.73 -31.21
N ALA A 1023 -30.15 -65.57 -31.72
CA ALA A 1023 -28.98 -65.41 -32.59
C ALA A 1023 -27.62 -65.69 -31.89
N ILE A 1024 -27.58 -65.70 -30.56
CA ILE A 1024 -26.36 -65.99 -29.77
C ILE A 1024 -25.80 -67.38 -30.07
N LEU A 1025 -26.67 -68.37 -30.34
CA LEU A 1025 -26.28 -69.75 -30.63
C LEU A 1025 -25.72 -69.95 -32.05
N SER A 1026 -25.95 -69.02 -32.98
CA SER A 1026 -25.45 -69.12 -34.36
C SER A 1026 -24.11 -68.41 -34.61
N GLU A 1027 -23.73 -67.43 -33.77
CA GLU A 1027 -22.51 -66.62 -33.94
C GLU A 1027 -21.37 -66.94 -32.94
N LEU A 1028 -21.67 -67.56 -31.79
CA LEU A 1028 -20.68 -68.04 -30.81
C LEU A 1028 -20.33 -69.51 -31.03
#